data_AF-A0A2N6BGK6-F1
#
_entry.id   AF-A0A2N6BGK6-F1
#
_cell.length_a   1.000
_cell.length_b   1.000
_cell.length_c   1.000
_cell.angle_alpha   90.00
_cell.angle_beta   90.00
_cell.angle_gamma   90.00
#
_symmetry.space_group_name_H-M   'P 1'
#
loop_
_entity.id
_entity.type
_entity.pdbx_description
1 polymer ?
#
loop_
_entity_poly.entity_id
_entity_poly.type
_entity_poly.pdbx_seq_one_letter_code
_entity_poly.pdbx_strand_id
1 'polypeptide(L)'
;MPFKFKSILIEGAMRKSLIPAAFKKHVALCAALALLAFVLVAAGSVDANASENSILGDDMVVAALKLTGFKKKADTPAPAPAPAVEEAAATAPPPAAVEDAAEEEEPASAVVEEPPVEETAAEVVEEAPAEEPVADVAEEAPVEEPAVEAVEEAAPVAETPAPVPVDNELEEIEEEDLPMPVAGGELLIESKPSGIKVFVDGEELGVTPLAVEGLADTSHEVILYHPEKGAFSQMSESGVGKIFVDLTEEGGLGVGVLKIESDPDNVRVDIDGKRAGLTPLTQPVVAGLHKILLSKDGFVEKEISVEISAGETATVSEKLDERAGSMLVIVQPSGAEVILDGHSLGVAQGPLKIADVPPGIHELTAVKDGYVSWSRSNVKVQRERTETVLISLQPQTSETNVRIYTDPEGARVWLDGKEIGVAGPDGIGFNTEKGTHILRMEVNPAVTPGYRPLQVSISFNEDVVNYKDQPIKLPIIDEAFINATRLYERGENEEALAFLDRVDPGRVSYPESRIMVVNILNELRRTTEIPAEFEKLFAQPIYRKNPVLNLAMGYWTIQAARQAGNAEAVDLLVKGLEALDRCVESMDYFPADERQVLALKAHYYSGIASELLFGLSAEKKHVKKGVQAWEMFFARLNTSEETLGSDWVNKAKKHQKNLVYLEKKLGR
;
A
#
# COMPACT_ATOMS: atom_id res chain seq x y z
N MET A 1 -11.26 -50.88 -19.45
CA MET A 1 -11.54 -52.29 -19.06
C MET A 1 -10.22 -53.00 -18.79
N PRO A 2 -10.14 -53.99 -17.88
CA PRO A 2 -8.89 -54.67 -17.57
C PRO A 2 -8.63 -55.86 -18.52
N PHE A 3 -7.47 -55.89 -19.19
CA PHE A 3 -6.95 -57.11 -19.80
C PHE A 3 -5.62 -57.51 -19.15
N LYS A 4 -5.69 -58.57 -18.34
CA LYS A 4 -4.49 -59.29 -17.87
C LYS A 4 -3.92 -60.08 -19.04
N PHE A 5 -2.61 -60.02 -19.24
CA PHE A 5 -1.88 -61.16 -19.80
C PHE A 5 -0.74 -61.59 -18.88
N LYS A 6 -0.51 -62.90 -18.80
CA LYS A 6 0.42 -63.51 -17.86
C LYS A 6 1.85 -63.46 -18.39
N SER A 7 2.80 -63.23 -17.48
CA SER A 7 4.19 -63.65 -17.64
C SER A 7 4.31 -65.15 -17.91
N ILE A 8 5.19 -65.55 -18.83
CA ILE A 8 5.77 -66.90 -18.92
C ILE A 8 7.10 -66.82 -19.68
N LEU A 9 8.11 -67.56 -19.20
CA LEU A 9 9.37 -67.93 -19.89
C LEU A 9 10.29 -66.81 -20.44
N ILE A 10 10.97 -66.08 -19.55
CA ILE A 10 12.46 -66.00 -19.60
C ILE A 10 13.03 -66.36 -18.21
N GLU A 11 12.64 -67.53 -17.70
CA GLU A 11 13.06 -68.00 -16.36
C GLU A 11 14.26 -68.97 -16.42
N GLY A 12 14.66 -69.42 -17.62
CA GLY A 12 15.76 -70.38 -17.81
C GLY A 12 17.17 -69.82 -17.55
N ALA A 13 17.38 -68.52 -17.75
CA ALA A 13 18.71 -67.88 -17.69
C ALA A 13 19.15 -67.42 -16.28
N MET A 14 18.32 -67.63 -15.25
CA MET A 14 18.48 -67.01 -13.92
C MET A 14 18.70 -68.02 -12.78
N ARG A 15 19.30 -69.20 -13.06
CA ARG A 15 19.65 -70.23 -12.05
C ARG A 15 21.15 -70.46 -11.82
N LYS A 16 22.07 -69.70 -12.44
CA LYS A 16 23.53 -69.80 -12.24
C LYS A 16 24.28 -68.45 -12.21
N SER A 17 23.80 -67.49 -11.43
CA SER A 17 24.63 -66.37 -10.94
C SER A 17 24.08 -65.83 -9.62
N LEU A 18 24.97 -65.42 -8.70
CA LEU A 18 24.56 -64.75 -7.47
C LEU A 18 24.41 -63.25 -7.75
N ILE A 19 23.17 -62.77 -7.83
CA ILE A 19 22.85 -61.33 -7.85
C ILE A 19 21.71 -61.09 -6.84
N PRO A 20 21.89 -60.21 -5.82
CA PRO A 20 20.86 -59.94 -4.82
C PRO A 20 19.55 -59.41 -5.42
N ALA A 21 18.42 -59.73 -4.77
CA ALA A 21 17.08 -59.40 -5.26
C ALA A 21 16.82 -57.89 -5.48
N ALA A 22 17.59 -57.01 -4.83
CA ALA A 22 17.51 -55.56 -5.03
C ALA A 22 17.87 -55.13 -6.47
N PHE A 23 18.89 -55.75 -7.07
CA PHE A 23 19.43 -55.31 -8.36
C PHE A 23 18.46 -55.52 -9.53
N LYS A 24 17.58 -56.53 -9.42
CA LYS A 24 16.53 -56.81 -10.41
C LYS A 24 15.46 -55.70 -10.50
N LYS A 25 15.32 -54.85 -9.47
CA LYS A 25 14.41 -53.69 -9.53
C LYS A 25 15.00 -52.49 -10.28
N HIS A 26 16.32 -52.28 -10.22
CA HIS A 26 16.96 -51.14 -10.91
C HIS A 26 16.93 -51.30 -12.44
N VAL A 27 17.25 -52.49 -12.97
CA VAL A 27 17.27 -52.72 -14.43
C VAL A 27 15.91 -52.45 -15.09
N ALA A 28 14.81 -52.81 -14.40
CA ALA A 28 13.46 -52.52 -14.87
C ALA A 28 13.11 -51.02 -14.83
N LEU A 29 13.62 -50.28 -13.83
CA LEU A 29 13.39 -48.84 -13.71
C LEU A 29 14.14 -48.05 -14.79
N CYS A 30 15.40 -48.42 -15.09
CA CYS A 30 16.18 -47.82 -16.18
C CYS A 30 15.51 -48.03 -17.55
N ALA A 31 14.94 -49.23 -17.80
CA ALA A 31 14.22 -49.51 -19.05
C ALA A 31 12.94 -48.67 -19.20
N ALA A 32 12.22 -48.39 -18.11
CA ALA A 32 11.07 -47.49 -18.10
C ALA A 32 11.46 -46.02 -18.36
N LEU A 33 12.53 -45.53 -17.73
CA LEU A 33 13.01 -44.16 -17.94
C LEU A 33 13.52 -43.91 -19.37
N ALA A 34 14.16 -44.91 -19.99
CA ALA A 34 14.58 -44.82 -21.39
C ALA A 34 13.39 -44.69 -22.37
N LEU A 35 12.27 -45.36 -22.07
CA LEU A 35 11.03 -45.21 -22.84
C LEU A 35 10.35 -43.85 -22.63
N LEU A 36 10.39 -43.30 -21.41
CA LEU A 36 9.84 -41.96 -21.13
C LEU A 36 10.60 -40.87 -21.91
N ALA A 37 11.94 -40.95 -21.94
CA ALA A 37 12.78 -40.04 -22.72
C ALA A 37 12.49 -40.12 -24.23
N PHE A 38 12.18 -41.31 -24.75
CA PHE A 38 11.85 -41.50 -26.16
C PHE A 38 10.50 -40.88 -26.56
N VAL A 39 9.55 -40.76 -25.63
CA VAL A 39 8.25 -40.11 -25.87
C VAL A 39 8.37 -38.58 -25.86
N LEU A 40 9.15 -38.00 -24.95
CA LEU A 40 9.33 -36.54 -24.87
C LEU A 40 10.03 -35.93 -26.09
N VAL A 41 10.89 -36.70 -26.78
CA VAL A 41 11.56 -36.27 -28.03
C VAL A 41 10.58 -36.22 -29.23
N ALA A 42 9.40 -36.83 -29.13
CA ALA A 42 8.42 -36.89 -30.24
C ALA A 42 7.47 -35.66 -30.32
N ALA A 43 7.49 -34.75 -29.35
CA ALA A 43 6.56 -33.62 -29.23
C ALA A 43 7.22 -32.26 -29.60
N GLY A 44 7.79 -32.17 -30.80
CA GLY A 44 8.62 -31.02 -31.22
C GLY A 44 7.87 -29.69 -31.35
N SER A 45 8.56 -28.58 -31.02
CA SER A 45 8.04 -27.22 -31.14
C SER A 45 9.14 -26.17 -31.40
N VAL A 46 9.22 -25.72 -32.65
CA VAL A 46 9.80 -24.45 -33.16
C VAL A 46 11.33 -24.26 -33.16
N ASP A 47 11.80 -23.60 -34.23
CA ASP A 47 13.19 -23.44 -34.67
C ASP A 47 13.95 -22.21 -34.13
N ALA A 48 15.28 -22.31 -34.21
CA ALA A 48 16.15 -21.20 -34.59
C ALA A 48 17.29 -21.75 -35.49
N ASN A 49 17.54 -21.10 -36.64
CA ASN A 49 18.41 -21.56 -37.74
C ASN A 49 19.67 -22.37 -37.33
N ALA A 50 19.75 -23.64 -37.75
CA ALA A 50 20.82 -24.57 -37.41
C ALA A 50 21.56 -25.18 -38.63
N SER A 51 22.03 -24.33 -39.55
CA SER A 51 23.03 -24.66 -40.60
C SER A 51 23.56 -23.35 -41.22
N GLU A 52 24.83 -23.16 -41.61
CA GLU A 52 25.94 -24.10 -41.84
C GLU A 52 27.27 -23.58 -41.22
N ASN A 53 28.28 -24.46 -41.11
CA ASN A 53 29.71 -24.12 -40.90
C ASN A 53 30.17 -23.40 -39.61
N SER A 54 30.01 -24.03 -38.44
CA SER A 54 31.08 -23.99 -37.42
C SER A 54 31.20 -25.34 -36.71
N ILE A 55 32.41 -25.92 -36.67
CA ILE A 55 32.71 -27.12 -35.89
C ILE A 55 34.04 -26.89 -35.17
N LEU A 56 33.94 -26.35 -33.94
CA LEU A 56 35.01 -25.94 -33.02
C LEU A 56 35.76 -24.64 -33.39
N GLY A 57 35.09 -23.64 -33.96
CA GLY A 57 35.62 -22.27 -34.00
C GLY A 57 35.49 -21.56 -32.65
N ASP A 58 34.26 -21.18 -32.32
CA ASP A 58 33.98 -20.02 -31.47
C ASP A 58 33.64 -20.43 -30.02
N ASP A 59 32.81 -21.48 -29.87
CA ASP A 59 32.49 -22.10 -28.57
C ASP A 59 33.73 -22.45 -27.74
N MET A 60 34.83 -22.86 -28.41
CA MET A 60 36.07 -23.21 -27.75
C MET A 60 36.74 -22.02 -27.07
N VAL A 61 36.66 -20.84 -27.68
CA VAL A 61 37.23 -19.59 -27.14
C VAL A 61 36.37 -19.10 -25.97
N VAL A 62 35.06 -19.03 -26.20
CA VAL A 62 34.05 -18.62 -25.20
C VAL A 62 34.08 -19.55 -23.98
N ALA A 63 34.13 -20.87 -24.17
CA ALA A 63 34.21 -21.83 -23.07
C ALA A 63 35.56 -21.77 -22.34
N ALA A 64 36.69 -21.70 -23.06
CA ALA A 64 38.01 -21.65 -22.43
C ALA A 64 38.18 -20.44 -21.50
N LEU A 65 37.61 -19.29 -21.88
CA LEU A 65 37.69 -18.05 -21.13
C LEU A 65 36.65 -17.97 -20.01
N LYS A 66 35.40 -18.44 -20.22
CA LYS A 66 34.45 -18.68 -19.11
C LYS A 66 35.01 -19.63 -18.03
N LEU A 67 35.83 -20.60 -18.43
CA LEU A 67 36.54 -21.52 -17.53
C LEU A 67 37.77 -20.90 -16.83
N THR A 68 38.20 -19.67 -17.16
CA THR A 68 39.27 -19.00 -16.40
C THR A 68 38.81 -18.46 -15.04
N GLY A 69 37.51 -18.19 -14.87
CA GLY A 69 36.88 -17.80 -13.61
C GLY A 69 36.51 -18.98 -12.71
N PHE A 70 37.51 -19.66 -12.13
CA PHE A 70 37.37 -20.93 -11.38
C PHE A 70 36.22 -20.96 -10.34
N LYS A 71 35.36 -22.00 -10.42
CA LYS A 71 34.49 -22.46 -9.32
C LYS A 71 35.11 -23.64 -8.55
N LYS A 72 34.63 -23.83 -7.31
CA LYS A 72 35.27 -24.64 -6.26
C LYS A 72 34.93 -26.14 -6.35
N LYS A 73 35.85 -26.97 -5.85
CA LYS A 73 35.74 -28.45 -5.72
C LYS A 73 34.65 -28.87 -4.72
N ALA A 74 34.08 -30.07 -4.94
CA ALA A 74 32.84 -30.56 -4.34
C ALA A 74 32.96 -31.28 -2.96
N ASP A 75 31.80 -31.42 -2.31
CA ASP A 75 31.44 -32.38 -1.25
C ASP A 75 30.08 -33.05 -1.61
N THR A 76 29.70 -34.17 -0.97
CA THR A 76 28.55 -35.03 -1.37
C THR A 76 28.18 -36.04 -0.26
N PRO A 77 26.97 -36.67 -0.22
CA PRO A 77 25.62 -36.32 -0.70
C PRO A 77 24.80 -35.73 0.50
N ALA A 78 23.50 -35.91 0.82
CA ALA A 78 22.31 -36.64 0.32
C ALA A 78 21.03 -36.07 1.02
N PRO A 79 19.78 -36.47 0.70
CA PRO A 79 19.27 -37.20 -0.47
C PRO A 79 18.15 -36.40 -1.23
N ALA A 80 17.63 -36.96 -2.32
CA ALA A 80 16.38 -36.49 -2.94
C ALA A 80 15.13 -37.07 -2.22
N PRO A 81 13.92 -36.55 -2.50
CA PRO A 81 13.12 -37.26 -3.51
C PRO A 81 12.55 -36.35 -4.62
N ALA A 82 12.21 -36.99 -5.73
CA ALA A 82 11.44 -36.47 -6.86
C ALA A 82 10.30 -37.49 -7.17
N PRO A 83 9.47 -37.28 -8.19
CA PRO A 83 8.66 -36.09 -8.47
C PRO A 83 7.15 -36.48 -8.53
N ALA A 84 6.29 -35.53 -8.90
CA ALA A 84 4.97 -35.83 -9.45
C ALA A 84 4.98 -35.63 -10.97
N VAL A 85 4.22 -36.45 -11.71
CA VAL A 85 3.90 -36.22 -13.13
C VAL A 85 2.41 -36.47 -13.35
N GLU A 86 1.87 -35.57 -14.16
CA GLU A 86 0.54 -35.41 -14.79
C GLU A 86 -0.21 -36.68 -15.24
N GLU A 87 -1.50 -36.50 -15.53
CA GLU A 87 -2.22 -37.26 -16.57
C GLU A 87 -3.17 -36.30 -17.33
N ALA A 88 -3.51 -36.60 -18.59
CA ALA A 88 -4.08 -35.62 -19.52
C ALA A 88 -5.11 -36.17 -20.56
N ALA A 89 -5.94 -35.24 -21.08
CA ALA A 89 -6.54 -35.20 -22.43
C ALA A 89 -7.72 -36.14 -22.83
N ALA A 90 -8.32 -35.80 -23.99
CA ALA A 90 -9.37 -36.49 -24.79
C ALA A 90 -10.83 -36.45 -24.26
N THR A 91 -11.91 -36.34 -25.06
CA THR A 91 -12.12 -36.41 -26.54
C THR A 91 -13.39 -35.62 -26.99
N ALA A 92 -13.58 -35.40 -28.31
CA ALA A 92 -14.71 -34.69 -28.98
C ALA A 92 -15.61 -35.68 -29.81
N PRO A 93 -16.54 -35.33 -30.77
CA PRO A 93 -16.93 -34.04 -31.39
C PRO A 93 -18.51 -33.86 -31.60
N PRO A 94 -19.15 -33.30 -32.68
CA PRO A 94 -20.29 -32.35 -32.58
C PRO A 94 -21.59 -32.80 -33.37
N PRO A 95 -22.63 -31.97 -33.76
CA PRO A 95 -22.55 -30.81 -34.71
C PRO A 95 -23.59 -29.63 -34.63
N ALA A 96 -23.34 -28.56 -35.43
CA ALA A 96 -24.29 -27.68 -36.21
C ALA A 96 -24.92 -26.36 -35.68
N ALA A 97 -25.03 -25.37 -36.62
CA ALA A 97 -25.78 -24.08 -36.67
C ALA A 97 -25.20 -22.85 -35.88
N VAL A 98 -24.93 -21.61 -36.38
CA VAL A 98 -25.45 -20.66 -37.45
C VAL A 98 -26.18 -19.47 -36.77
N GLU A 99 -25.94 -18.15 -36.99
CA GLU A 99 -25.12 -17.33 -37.94
C GLU A 99 -24.77 -15.90 -37.35
N ASP A 100 -24.10 -15.02 -38.12
CA ASP A 100 -23.94 -13.52 -38.00
C ASP A 100 -23.21 -12.85 -36.80
N ALA A 101 -22.51 -11.69 -36.91
CA ALA A 101 -21.95 -10.94 -38.06
C ALA A 101 -20.98 -9.78 -37.65
N ALA A 102 -20.20 -9.27 -38.63
CA ALA A 102 -19.49 -7.97 -38.73
C ALA A 102 -18.09 -7.75 -38.07
N GLU A 103 -17.29 -6.87 -38.71
CA GLU A 103 -15.85 -6.59 -38.49
C GLU A 103 -15.57 -5.05 -38.53
N GLU A 104 -14.43 -4.58 -37.99
CA GLU A 104 -13.88 -3.21 -38.20
C GLU A 104 -12.33 -3.20 -38.26
N GLU A 105 -11.74 -2.44 -39.19
CA GLU A 105 -10.30 -2.06 -39.24
C GLU A 105 -10.11 -0.71 -39.98
N GLU A 106 -9.28 0.20 -39.41
CA GLU A 106 -8.54 1.32 -40.09
C GLU A 106 -9.41 2.42 -40.82
N PRO A 107 -8.90 3.62 -41.28
CA PRO A 107 -7.50 3.97 -41.57
C PRO A 107 -6.98 5.44 -41.34
N ALA A 108 -5.64 5.58 -41.37
CA ALA A 108 -4.81 6.61 -42.08
C ALA A 108 -5.00 8.16 -41.91
N SER A 109 -4.03 8.91 -42.48
CA SER A 109 -3.68 10.33 -42.21
C SER A 109 -3.79 11.31 -43.40
N ALA A 110 -3.82 12.64 -43.15
CA ALA A 110 -3.70 13.70 -44.17
C ALA A 110 -3.04 15.02 -43.67
N VAL A 111 -2.58 15.89 -44.59
CA VAL A 111 -1.82 17.16 -44.42
C VAL A 111 -2.21 18.16 -45.54
N VAL A 112 -2.09 19.49 -45.36
CA VAL A 112 -1.78 20.56 -46.39
C VAL A 112 -1.69 21.97 -45.75
N GLU A 113 -1.09 22.96 -46.42
CA GLU A 113 -0.46 24.18 -45.84
C GLU A 113 -1.00 25.57 -46.33
N GLU A 114 -0.73 26.62 -45.53
CA GLU A 114 -0.35 28.02 -45.89
C GLU A 114 -1.36 28.98 -46.62
N PRO A 115 -1.13 30.33 -46.76
CA PRO A 115 0.12 31.15 -46.65
C PRO A 115 -0.01 32.45 -45.75
N PRO A 116 0.73 33.60 -45.91
CA PRO A 116 1.82 33.99 -44.97
C PRO A 116 1.93 35.51 -44.53
N VAL A 117 3.05 35.86 -43.85
CA VAL A 117 3.61 37.21 -43.46
C VAL A 117 2.77 38.13 -42.52
N GLU A 118 3.31 39.08 -41.72
CA GLU A 118 4.66 39.72 -41.61
C GLU A 118 5.05 40.07 -40.13
N GLU A 119 6.21 40.71 -39.93
CA GLU A 119 6.95 40.95 -38.66
C GLU A 119 6.74 42.36 -38.03
N THR A 120 6.75 42.50 -36.68
CA THR A 120 7.14 43.73 -35.93
C THR A 120 7.21 43.51 -34.39
N ALA A 121 7.61 44.53 -33.60
CA ALA A 121 8.05 44.37 -32.20
C ALA A 121 7.54 45.43 -31.18
N ALA A 122 7.60 45.04 -29.89
CA ALA A 122 7.78 45.79 -28.61
C ALA A 122 7.21 47.22 -28.37
N GLU A 123 6.31 47.34 -27.37
CA GLU A 123 6.17 48.35 -26.27
C GLU A 123 4.92 47.88 -25.42
N VAL A 124 4.73 47.99 -24.09
CA VAL A 124 5.06 48.93 -22.98
C VAL A 124 4.04 50.09 -22.82
N VAL A 125 3.79 50.55 -21.56
CA VAL A 125 2.73 51.46 -21.02
C VAL A 125 1.51 50.66 -20.50
N GLU A 126 1.19 50.57 -19.18
CA GLU A 126 0.71 51.56 -18.17
C GLU A 126 -0.69 52.14 -18.52
N GLU A 127 -1.64 52.44 -17.60
CA GLU A 127 -1.60 52.86 -16.19
C GLU A 127 -2.75 52.27 -15.31
N ALA A 128 -2.43 51.93 -14.03
CA ALA A 128 -3.07 52.41 -12.78
C ALA A 128 -4.62 52.21 -12.51
N PRO A 129 -5.22 52.63 -11.34
CA PRO A 129 -5.95 51.69 -10.47
C PRO A 129 -7.26 52.26 -9.79
N ALA A 130 -7.58 51.75 -8.59
CA ALA A 130 -8.57 52.26 -7.59
C ALA A 130 -10.07 51.91 -7.86
N GLU A 131 -10.98 51.80 -6.88
CA GLU A 131 -10.92 51.69 -5.40
C GLU A 131 -12.25 51.08 -4.87
N GLU A 132 -12.39 50.84 -3.55
CA GLU A 132 -13.69 50.53 -2.90
C GLU A 132 -14.62 51.77 -2.88
N PRO A 133 -15.95 51.64 -2.62
CA PRO A 133 -16.42 51.75 -1.23
C PRO A 133 -17.71 50.97 -0.86
N VAL A 134 -18.12 51.17 0.40
CA VAL A 134 -19.18 50.51 1.19
C VAL A 134 -20.55 51.23 1.10
N ALA A 135 -21.59 50.61 1.70
CA ALA A 135 -22.78 51.22 2.33
C ALA A 135 -23.99 51.63 1.44
N ASP A 136 -25.25 51.70 1.92
CA ASP A 136 -26.01 51.10 3.06
C ASP A 136 -27.52 51.54 2.91
N VAL A 137 -28.40 51.16 3.86
CA VAL A 137 -29.74 51.76 4.20
C VAL A 137 -31.00 51.35 3.37
N ALA A 138 -31.91 50.62 4.07
CA ALA A 138 -33.41 50.72 4.16
C ALA A 138 -34.30 50.81 2.87
N GLU A 139 -35.64 50.75 2.89
CA GLU A 139 -36.66 50.81 3.97
C GLU A 139 -38.01 50.12 3.59
N GLU A 140 -38.75 49.65 4.62
CA GLU A 140 -40.21 49.33 4.68
C GLU A 140 -40.92 48.30 3.75
N ALA A 141 -42.22 48.08 4.06
CA ALA A 141 -43.07 46.92 3.70
C ALA A 141 -44.39 47.40 2.98
N PRO A 142 -45.64 46.86 3.11
CA PRO A 142 -46.20 45.67 3.79
C PRO A 142 -47.29 44.88 2.97
N VAL A 143 -48.19 44.17 3.68
CA VAL A 143 -49.54 43.62 3.31
C VAL A 143 -49.64 42.09 3.05
N GLU A 144 -50.86 41.54 3.21
CA GLU A 144 -51.21 40.21 3.74
C GLU A 144 -51.77 39.18 2.71
N GLU A 145 -51.87 37.92 3.19
CA GLU A 145 -52.80 36.79 2.90
C GLU A 145 -53.80 36.81 1.71
N PRO A 146 -54.06 35.64 1.06
CA PRO A 146 -55.12 34.73 1.54
C PRO A 146 -54.89 33.19 1.36
N ALA A 147 -55.81 32.38 1.92
CA ALA A 147 -55.92 30.91 1.84
C ALA A 147 -56.64 30.41 0.54
N VAL A 148 -57.09 29.15 0.29
CA VAL A 148 -57.66 28.04 1.12
C VAL A 148 -57.62 26.65 0.39
N GLU A 149 -58.27 25.62 0.97
CA GLU A 149 -58.61 24.25 0.46
C GLU A 149 -57.49 23.16 0.59
N ALA A 150 -57.65 21.98 1.22
CA ALA A 150 -58.68 20.88 1.27
C ALA A 150 -58.42 19.77 0.21
N VAL A 151 -58.67 18.45 0.39
CA VAL A 151 -59.69 17.65 1.14
C VAL A 151 -59.08 16.33 1.74
N GLU A 152 -59.85 15.60 2.56
CA GLU A 152 -59.56 14.36 3.32
C GLU A 152 -59.56 13.02 2.53
N GLU A 153 -59.09 11.90 3.15
CA GLU A 153 -59.88 10.64 3.20
C GLU A 153 -59.53 9.67 4.37
N ALA A 154 -60.58 9.18 5.05
CA ALA A 154 -60.84 7.91 5.79
C ALA A 154 -59.79 7.13 6.65
N ALA A 155 -60.30 6.59 7.78
CA ALA A 155 -59.77 5.47 8.58
C ALA A 155 -60.92 4.56 9.08
N PRO A 156 -60.67 3.33 9.59
CA PRO A 156 -61.65 2.69 10.50
C PRO A 156 -61.13 1.71 11.59
N VAL A 157 -61.69 1.84 12.82
CA VAL A 157 -62.18 0.75 13.73
C VAL A 157 -61.11 -0.20 14.36
N ALA A 158 -61.13 -0.61 15.65
CA ALA A 158 -62.19 -0.93 16.65
C ALA A 158 -61.67 -0.85 18.12
N GLU A 159 -62.42 -1.00 19.25
CA GLU A 159 -63.88 -1.07 19.47
C GLU A 159 -64.35 -0.59 20.89
N THR A 160 -64.50 -1.47 21.90
CA THR A 160 -65.32 -1.37 23.14
C THR A 160 -64.70 -2.22 24.30
N PRO A 161 -65.23 -2.33 25.57
CA PRO A 161 -66.56 -1.92 26.08
C PRO A 161 -66.70 -1.33 27.51
N ALA A 162 -67.87 -0.69 27.72
CA ALA A 162 -68.66 -0.57 28.97
C ALA A 162 -70.09 -0.07 28.57
N PRO A 163 -71.13 -0.07 29.42
CA PRO A 163 -71.29 -0.60 30.79
C PRO A 163 -72.51 -1.58 30.94
N VAL A 164 -72.80 -2.05 32.16
CA VAL A 164 -74.11 -2.62 32.60
C VAL A 164 -74.28 -2.41 34.14
N PRO A 165 -75.50 -2.49 34.72
CA PRO A 165 -75.94 -1.58 35.79
C PRO A 165 -76.33 -2.30 37.12
N VAL A 166 -77.41 -1.83 37.78
CA VAL A 166 -78.16 -2.30 38.99
C VAL A 166 -78.17 -1.22 40.08
N ASP A 167 -79.27 -0.79 40.69
CA ASP A 167 -80.73 -0.82 40.35
C ASP A 167 -81.43 0.28 41.22
N ASN A 168 -82.75 0.48 41.02
CA ASN A 168 -83.82 0.99 41.93
C ASN A 168 -83.49 1.89 43.16
N GLU A 169 -84.34 2.85 43.55
CA GLU A 169 -85.81 2.90 43.41
C GLU A 169 -86.31 4.37 43.39
N LEU A 170 -87.49 4.64 42.82
CA LEU A 170 -88.14 5.95 42.83
C LEU A 170 -89.54 5.83 43.45
N GLU A 171 -89.78 6.53 44.55
CA GLU A 171 -91.12 6.98 44.96
C GLU A 171 -91.05 8.45 45.42
N GLU A 172 -92.07 9.22 45.04
CA GLU A 172 -92.36 10.58 45.53
C GLU A 172 -92.88 10.48 46.99
N ILE A 173 -93.09 11.53 47.81
CA ILE A 173 -93.38 12.95 47.57
C ILE A 173 -92.92 13.74 48.83
N GLU A 174 -92.60 15.04 48.70
CA GLU A 174 -93.07 16.20 49.53
C GLU A 174 -92.05 17.36 49.59
N GLU A 175 -92.56 18.58 49.85
CA GLU A 175 -91.85 19.86 49.72
C GLU A 175 -91.30 20.36 51.06
N GLU A 176 -89.99 20.60 51.15
CA GLU A 176 -89.27 21.51 52.09
C GLU A 176 -87.76 21.36 51.74
N ASP A 177 -86.91 22.38 51.62
CA ASP A 177 -87.03 23.79 51.98
C ASP A 177 -86.29 24.66 50.93
N LEU A 178 -86.72 25.92 50.72
CA LEU A 178 -85.97 26.87 49.89
C LEU A 178 -84.90 27.56 50.74
N PRO A 179 -83.60 27.56 50.36
CA PRO A 179 -82.63 28.41 51.01
C PRO A 179 -83.03 29.88 50.79
N MET A 180 -83.45 30.53 51.88
CA MET A 180 -83.90 31.92 51.89
C MET A 180 -82.83 32.87 51.35
N PRO A 181 -83.20 34.05 50.81
CA PRO A 181 -82.21 35.10 50.56
C PRO A 181 -81.50 35.42 51.89
N VAL A 182 -80.19 35.16 51.93
CA VAL A 182 -79.35 35.51 53.09
C VAL A 182 -79.47 37.01 53.30
N ALA A 183 -79.84 37.42 54.52
CA ALA A 183 -79.98 38.83 54.86
C ALA A 183 -78.62 39.51 54.69
N GLY A 184 -78.51 40.38 53.68
CA GLY A 184 -77.25 41.01 53.32
C GLY A 184 -76.65 41.75 54.51
N GLY A 185 -75.43 41.37 54.89
CA GLY A 185 -74.68 42.12 55.90
C GLY A 185 -74.24 43.47 55.37
N GLU A 186 -74.17 44.46 56.26
CA GLU A 186 -73.40 45.68 56.05
C GLU A 186 -72.06 45.51 56.77
N LEU A 187 -70.96 45.53 56.01
CA LEU A 187 -69.59 45.56 56.54
C LEU A 187 -69.01 46.96 56.34
N LEU A 188 -68.92 47.72 57.43
CA LEU A 188 -68.36 49.08 57.43
C LEU A 188 -66.84 49.04 57.60
N ILE A 189 -66.11 49.50 56.58
CA ILE A 189 -64.65 49.48 56.51
C ILE A 189 -64.12 50.91 56.59
N GLU A 190 -63.49 51.25 57.71
CA GLU A 190 -62.87 52.56 57.97
C GLU A 190 -61.34 52.45 58.09
N SER A 191 -60.62 53.53 57.75
CA SER A 191 -59.19 53.64 58.04
C SER A 191 -58.76 55.05 58.41
N LYS A 192 -57.56 55.14 59.01
CA LYS A 192 -56.88 56.39 59.33
C LYS A 192 -55.46 56.39 58.71
N PRO A 193 -55.12 57.28 57.76
CA PRO A 193 -56.01 58.25 57.10
C PRO A 193 -57.13 57.57 56.29
N SER A 194 -58.17 58.32 55.97
CA SER A 194 -59.26 57.92 55.07
C SER A 194 -58.89 58.14 53.60
N GLY A 195 -59.63 57.53 52.68
CA GLY A 195 -59.39 57.59 51.23
C GLY A 195 -58.51 56.45 50.68
N ILE A 196 -58.30 55.40 51.47
CA ILE A 196 -57.47 54.24 51.14
C ILE A 196 -58.28 53.24 50.31
N LYS A 197 -57.70 52.70 49.23
CA LYS A 197 -58.34 51.70 48.34
C LYS A 197 -58.70 50.44 49.14
N VAL A 198 -59.89 49.90 48.93
CA VAL A 198 -60.40 48.69 49.57
C VAL A 198 -60.69 47.62 48.51
N PHE A 199 -60.17 46.43 48.75
CA PHE A 199 -60.53 45.20 48.04
C PHE A 199 -61.19 44.23 49.02
N VAL A 200 -62.17 43.45 48.55
CA VAL A 200 -62.76 42.33 49.31
C VAL A 200 -62.74 41.08 48.43
N ASP A 201 -62.18 39.99 48.94
CA ASP A 201 -61.96 38.70 48.23
C ASP A 201 -61.28 38.83 46.84
N GLY A 202 -60.55 39.93 46.63
CA GLY A 202 -59.82 40.25 45.40
C GLY A 202 -60.49 41.29 44.48
N GLU A 203 -61.74 41.68 44.71
CA GLU A 203 -62.44 42.69 43.91
C GLU A 203 -62.27 44.10 44.51
N GLU A 204 -61.97 45.12 43.70
CA GLU A 204 -61.82 46.52 44.17
C GLU A 204 -63.18 47.19 44.34
N LEU A 205 -63.60 47.45 45.59
CA LEU A 205 -64.94 47.95 45.90
C LEU A 205 -65.00 49.46 46.19
N GLY A 206 -63.86 50.14 46.37
CA GLY A 206 -63.82 51.60 46.51
C GLY A 206 -62.72 52.11 47.42
N VAL A 207 -63.03 53.15 48.21
CA VAL A 207 -62.11 53.77 49.18
C VAL A 207 -62.78 54.01 50.53
N THR A 208 -62.02 53.90 51.63
CA THR A 208 -62.51 54.13 53.00
C THR A 208 -62.96 55.58 53.26
N PRO A 209 -63.98 55.84 54.11
CA PRO A 209 -64.92 54.86 54.67
C PRO A 209 -65.83 54.26 53.58
N LEU A 210 -65.95 52.93 53.58
CA LEU A 210 -66.76 52.17 52.64
C LEU A 210 -67.71 51.26 53.42
N ALA A 211 -69.01 51.30 53.09
CA ALA A 211 -69.96 50.27 53.52
C ALA A 211 -70.13 49.29 52.36
N VAL A 212 -69.96 48.00 52.63
CA VAL A 212 -70.19 46.93 51.65
C VAL A 212 -71.46 46.17 52.06
N GLU A 213 -72.46 46.16 51.19
CA GLU A 213 -73.72 45.45 51.39
C GLU A 213 -73.70 44.09 50.66
N GLY A 214 -74.38 43.09 51.22
CA GLY A 214 -74.68 41.83 50.52
C GLY A 214 -73.59 40.76 50.60
N LEU A 215 -72.55 40.95 51.43
CA LEU A 215 -71.63 39.88 51.80
C LEU A 215 -72.36 38.77 52.56
N ALA A 216 -71.87 37.54 52.42
CA ALA A 216 -72.39 36.38 53.12
C ALA A 216 -71.93 36.34 54.59
N ASP A 217 -72.60 35.57 55.44
CA ASP A 217 -72.19 35.39 56.84
C ASP A 217 -71.03 34.36 56.94
N THR A 218 -69.91 34.70 56.31
CA THR A 218 -68.70 33.89 56.14
C THR A 218 -67.44 34.72 56.32
N SER A 219 -66.27 34.07 56.36
CA SER A 219 -64.99 34.78 56.40
C SER A 219 -64.64 35.41 55.04
N HIS A 220 -64.31 36.70 55.04
CA HIS A 220 -63.98 37.48 53.84
C HIS A 220 -62.63 38.20 54.01
N GLU A 221 -61.75 38.18 53.01
CA GLU A 221 -60.46 38.87 53.06
C GLU A 221 -60.61 40.33 52.66
N VAL A 222 -60.30 41.26 53.56
CA VAL A 222 -60.37 42.70 53.33
C VAL A 222 -58.96 43.29 53.23
N ILE A 223 -58.62 43.87 52.07
CA ILE A 223 -57.29 44.42 51.80
C ILE A 223 -57.37 45.94 51.59
N LEU A 224 -56.62 46.70 52.38
CA LEU A 224 -56.52 48.15 52.27
C LEU A 224 -55.17 48.56 51.66
N TYR A 225 -55.17 49.23 50.51
CA TYR A 225 -53.94 49.62 49.79
C TYR A 225 -53.63 51.12 49.92
N HIS A 226 -52.52 51.44 50.60
CA HIS A 226 -51.98 52.79 50.76
C HIS A 226 -50.73 52.99 49.87
N PRO A 227 -50.71 53.97 48.95
CA PRO A 227 -49.63 54.11 47.96
C PRO A 227 -48.20 54.12 48.52
N GLU A 228 -47.99 54.77 49.68
CA GLU A 228 -46.66 54.88 50.33
C GLU A 228 -46.42 53.86 51.46
N LYS A 229 -47.39 52.99 51.78
CA LYS A 229 -47.29 52.04 52.93
C LYS A 229 -47.61 50.58 52.58
N GLY A 230 -47.94 50.32 51.31
CA GLY A 230 -48.31 49.00 50.82
C GLY A 230 -49.75 48.60 51.16
N ALA A 231 -50.04 47.31 51.03
CA ALA A 231 -51.32 46.71 51.39
C ALA A 231 -51.33 46.24 52.85
N PHE A 232 -52.49 46.34 53.49
CA PHE A 232 -52.80 45.73 54.78
C PHE A 232 -53.98 44.78 54.60
N SER A 233 -53.79 43.48 54.80
CA SER A 233 -54.86 42.47 54.76
C SER A 233 -55.37 42.16 56.17
N GLN A 234 -56.69 42.08 56.32
CA GLN A 234 -57.38 41.61 57.51
C GLN A 234 -58.54 40.70 57.11
N MET A 235 -58.62 39.52 57.73
CA MET A 235 -59.77 38.63 57.58
C MET A 235 -60.94 39.14 58.45
N SER A 236 -62.11 39.30 57.85
CA SER A 236 -63.38 39.39 58.59
C SER A 236 -63.84 37.99 58.95
N GLU A 237 -64.47 37.79 60.11
CA GLU A 237 -65.08 36.51 60.50
C GLU A 237 -66.54 36.38 59.98
N SER A 238 -67.13 37.47 59.47
CA SER A 238 -68.50 37.58 58.97
C SER A 238 -68.62 38.72 57.94
N GLY A 239 -69.62 38.66 57.06
CA GLY A 239 -70.04 39.78 56.19
C GLY A 239 -70.83 40.88 56.91
N VAL A 240 -71.06 40.77 58.23
CA VAL A 240 -71.71 41.80 59.06
C VAL A 240 -70.71 42.40 60.03
N GLY A 241 -70.61 43.74 60.11
CA GLY A 241 -69.95 44.40 61.23
C GLY A 241 -69.16 45.66 60.87
N LYS A 242 -68.07 45.89 61.60
CA LYS A 242 -67.18 47.05 61.39
C LYS A 242 -65.71 46.68 61.53
N ILE A 243 -64.94 47.02 60.51
CA ILE A 243 -63.48 46.96 60.47
C ILE A 243 -62.95 48.40 60.56
N PHE A 244 -61.94 48.62 61.41
CA PHE A 244 -61.23 49.88 61.50
C PHE A 244 -59.72 49.63 61.52
N VAL A 245 -58.98 50.22 60.58
CA VAL A 245 -57.52 50.06 60.44
C VAL A 245 -56.81 51.40 60.60
N ASP A 246 -56.03 51.54 61.67
CA ASP A 246 -55.17 52.71 61.87
C ASP A 246 -53.80 52.49 61.23
N LEU A 247 -53.58 53.09 60.06
CA LEU A 247 -52.32 53.01 59.32
C LEU A 247 -51.27 54.01 59.85
N THR A 248 -51.45 54.58 61.04
CA THR A 248 -50.50 55.53 61.67
C THR A 248 -49.68 54.95 62.83
N GLU A 249 -49.93 53.70 63.25
CA GLU A 249 -49.08 53.01 64.23
C GLU A 249 -48.12 52.01 63.56
N GLU A 250 -46.89 51.88 64.08
CA GLU A 250 -45.77 51.15 63.46
C GLU A 250 -45.86 49.60 63.62
N GLY A 251 -47.08 49.04 63.74
CA GLY A 251 -47.31 47.63 64.06
C GLY A 251 -47.60 46.70 62.87
N GLY A 252 -47.82 47.25 61.68
CA GLY A 252 -48.11 46.45 60.48
C GLY A 252 -46.85 45.91 59.82
N LEU A 253 -46.84 44.62 59.47
CA LEU A 253 -45.90 44.07 58.48
C LEU A 253 -46.23 44.69 57.12
N GLY A 254 -45.61 45.82 56.80
CA GLY A 254 -45.84 46.53 55.53
C GLY A 254 -45.49 45.65 54.33
N VAL A 255 -46.13 45.92 53.20
CA VAL A 255 -45.95 45.13 51.97
C VAL A 255 -44.97 45.83 51.04
N GLY A 256 -44.00 45.07 50.51
CA GLY A 256 -43.15 45.48 49.39
C GLY A 256 -43.59 44.80 48.09
N VAL A 257 -42.90 45.08 47.00
CA VAL A 257 -43.12 44.43 45.69
C VAL A 257 -41.91 43.56 45.37
N LEU A 258 -42.14 42.31 44.97
CA LEU A 258 -41.11 41.42 44.47
C LEU A 258 -41.24 41.27 42.95
N LYS A 259 -40.20 41.69 42.22
CA LYS A 259 -40.04 41.47 40.78
C LYS A 259 -39.03 40.35 40.54
N ILE A 260 -39.37 39.38 39.69
CA ILE A 260 -38.50 38.23 39.37
C ILE A 260 -38.45 38.04 37.86
N GLU A 261 -37.24 38.10 37.32
CA GLU A 261 -36.90 37.82 35.92
C GLU A 261 -35.94 36.63 35.85
N SER A 262 -35.92 35.90 34.74
CA SER A 262 -34.96 34.82 34.56
C SER A 262 -34.57 34.58 33.11
N ASP A 263 -33.37 34.06 32.91
CA ASP A 263 -32.94 33.46 31.65
C ASP A 263 -32.87 31.92 31.86
N PRO A 264 -33.73 31.12 31.20
CA PRO A 264 -34.78 31.51 30.25
C PRO A 264 -36.05 32.06 30.95
N ASP A 265 -36.97 32.66 30.19
CA ASP A 265 -38.33 33.00 30.62
C ASP A 265 -39.17 31.76 31.00
N ASN A 266 -40.33 31.96 31.62
CA ASN A 266 -41.29 30.93 32.00
C ASN A 266 -40.69 29.84 32.92
N VAL A 267 -39.87 30.26 33.88
CA VAL A 267 -39.39 29.44 35.00
C VAL A 267 -40.42 29.49 36.13
N ARG A 268 -40.72 28.36 36.76
CA ARG A 268 -41.65 28.31 37.90
C ARG A 268 -41.02 28.96 39.12
N VAL A 269 -41.78 29.86 39.75
CA VAL A 269 -41.45 30.50 41.02
C VAL A 269 -42.31 29.92 42.13
N ASP A 270 -41.66 29.39 43.16
CA ASP A 270 -42.26 29.12 44.47
C ASP A 270 -41.63 30.04 45.52
N ILE A 271 -42.43 30.71 46.36
CA ILE A 271 -42.00 31.62 47.43
C ILE A 271 -42.41 30.99 48.77
N ASP A 272 -41.44 30.81 49.67
CA ASP A 272 -41.59 30.14 50.97
C ASP A 272 -42.28 28.75 50.89
N GLY A 273 -42.05 28.05 49.77
CA GLY A 273 -42.65 26.74 49.48
C GLY A 273 -44.09 26.79 48.95
N LYS A 274 -44.67 27.98 48.73
CA LYS A 274 -45.95 28.17 48.04
C LYS A 274 -45.72 28.56 46.59
N ARG A 275 -46.44 27.94 45.65
CA ARG A 275 -46.35 28.30 44.23
C ARG A 275 -46.88 29.70 43.98
N ALA A 276 -46.03 30.57 43.42
CA ALA A 276 -46.33 31.97 43.17
C ALA A 276 -46.68 32.23 41.69
N GLY A 277 -45.92 31.65 40.75
CA GLY A 277 -46.21 31.85 39.32
C GLY A 277 -45.16 31.30 38.36
N LEU A 278 -45.02 31.99 37.23
CA LEU A 278 -43.96 31.83 36.22
C LEU A 278 -43.23 33.17 36.05
N THR A 279 -41.96 33.15 35.68
CA THR A 279 -41.21 34.36 35.30
C THR A 279 -41.58 34.84 33.88
N PRO A 280 -41.55 36.16 33.61
CA PRO A 280 -41.38 37.26 34.56
C PRO A 280 -42.57 37.42 35.52
N LEU A 281 -42.29 37.51 36.83
CA LEU A 281 -43.30 37.65 37.88
C LEU A 281 -43.15 39.02 38.56
N THR A 282 -44.27 39.64 38.92
CA THR A 282 -44.29 40.82 39.81
C THR A 282 -45.51 40.73 40.71
N GLN A 283 -45.31 40.70 42.02
CA GLN A 283 -46.39 40.61 42.99
C GLN A 283 -46.06 41.33 44.31
N PRO A 284 -47.07 41.78 45.07
CA PRO A 284 -46.88 42.18 46.46
C PRO A 284 -46.41 40.98 47.30
N VAL A 285 -45.49 41.26 48.24
CA VAL A 285 -45.00 40.31 49.25
C VAL A 285 -44.86 41.05 50.58
N VAL A 286 -45.06 40.36 51.69
CA VAL A 286 -44.84 40.90 53.04
C VAL A 286 -43.38 41.38 53.17
N ALA A 287 -43.12 42.42 53.98
CA ALA A 287 -41.74 42.81 54.28
C ALA A 287 -41.08 41.80 55.22
N GLY A 288 -39.85 41.40 54.89
CA GLY A 288 -39.10 40.35 55.59
C GLY A 288 -38.14 39.61 54.67
N LEU A 289 -37.57 38.52 55.19
CA LEU A 289 -36.69 37.62 54.44
C LEU A 289 -37.50 36.47 53.84
N HIS A 290 -37.51 36.38 52.51
CA HIS A 290 -38.25 35.39 51.74
C HIS A 290 -37.32 34.43 51.00
N LYS A 291 -37.72 33.16 50.90
CA LYS A 291 -36.99 32.10 50.19
C LYS A 291 -37.68 31.79 48.87
N ILE A 292 -36.98 32.04 47.77
CA ILE A 292 -37.47 31.86 46.40
C ILE A 292 -36.82 30.61 45.81
N LEU A 293 -37.63 29.70 45.28
CA LEU A 293 -37.18 28.54 44.50
C LEU A 293 -37.58 28.73 43.03
N LEU A 294 -36.59 28.72 42.15
CA LEU A 294 -36.73 28.76 40.70
C LEU A 294 -36.53 27.35 40.13
N SER A 295 -37.52 26.85 39.38
CA SER A 295 -37.50 25.49 38.81
C SER A 295 -38.02 25.46 37.37
N LYS A 296 -37.35 24.69 36.50
CA LYS A 296 -37.78 24.45 35.11
C LYS A 296 -37.24 23.11 34.61
N ASP A 297 -38.00 22.42 33.78
CA ASP A 297 -37.61 21.09 33.30
C ASP A 297 -36.36 21.13 32.40
N GLY A 298 -35.44 20.19 32.64
CA GLY A 298 -34.10 20.19 32.06
C GLY A 298 -33.14 21.30 32.55
N PHE A 299 -33.50 22.08 33.59
CA PHE A 299 -32.61 23.07 34.22
C PHE A 299 -32.24 22.68 35.65
N VAL A 300 -31.13 23.21 36.16
CA VAL A 300 -30.75 23.11 37.57
C VAL A 300 -31.67 24.04 38.39
N GLU A 301 -32.23 23.53 39.48
CA GLU A 301 -33.08 24.32 40.38
C GLU A 301 -32.23 25.31 41.19
N LYS A 302 -32.73 26.53 41.38
CA LYS A 302 -31.98 27.64 42.00
C LYS A 302 -32.75 28.21 43.17
N GLU A 303 -32.11 28.26 44.34
CA GLU A 303 -32.69 28.80 45.57
C GLU A 303 -32.01 30.14 45.92
N ILE A 304 -32.82 31.17 46.13
CA ILE A 304 -32.39 32.54 46.47
C ILE A 304 -33.08 32.98 47.76
N SER A 305 -32.37 33.67 48.65
CA SER A 305 -32.95 34.36 49.81
C SER A 305 -32.92 35.87 49.56
N VAL A 306 -34.05 36.55 49.75
CA VAL A 306 -34.23 37.97 49.42
C VAL A 306 -34.89 38.69 50.59
N GLU A 307 -34.31 39.79 51.03
CA GLU A 307 -34.90 40.69 52.02
C GLU A 307 -35.71 41.78 51.30
N ILE A 308 -36.94 42.01 51.75
CA ILE A 308 -37.91 42.92 51.14
C ILE A 308 -38.32 43.95 52.19
N SER A 309 -38.07 45.24 51.93
CA SER A 309 -38.54 46.34 52.79
C SER A 309 -39.99 46.71 52.48
N ALA A 310 -40.72 47.23 53.47
CA ALA A 310 -42.06 47.76 53.28
C ALA A 310 -42.04 48.96 52.30
N GLY A 311 -42.92 48.96 51.29
CA GLY A 311 -43.02 50.01 50.28
C GLY A 311 -41.92 50.01 49.21
N GLU A 312 -40.86 49.19 49.34
CA GLU A 312 -39.79 49.10 48.34
C GLU A 312 -40.07 48.01 47.29
N THR A 313 -39.33 48.03 46.18
CA THR A 313 -39.37 46.98 45.14
C THR A 313 -38.06 46.20 45.12
N ALA A 314 -38.10 44.97 45.64
CA ALA A 314 -37.00 44.02 45.50
C ALA A 314 -37.02 43.41 44.08
N THR A 315 -35.86 43.35 43.42
CA THR A 315 -35.73 42.77 42.07
C THR A 315 -34.72 41.62 42.07
N VAL A 316 -35.14 40.49 41.53
CA VAL A 316 -34.34 39.28 41.29
C VAL A 316 -34.25 39.09 39.78
N SER A 317 -33.05 38.87 39.25
CA SER A 317 -32.83 38.57 37.84
C SER A 317 -31.79 37.45 37.76
N GLU A 318 -32.22 36.25 37.38
CA GLU A 318 -31.44 35.03 37.61
C GLU A 318 -31.35 34.12 36.38
N LYS A 319 -30.13 33.75 35.99
CA LYS A 319 -29.91 32.71 34.97
C LYS A 319 -29.93 31.32 35.62
N LEU A 320 -30.65 30.40 35.00
CA LEU A 320 -30.64 28.97 35.35
C LEU A 320 -29.72 28.22 34.39
N ASP A 321 -28.86 27.37 34.94
CA ASP A 321 -27.97 26.51 34.16
C ASP A 321 -28.74 25.30 33.59
N GLU A 322 -28.47 24.92 32.35
CA GLU A 322 -29.05 23.71 31.76
C GLU A 322 -28.45 22.45 32.40
N ARG A 323 -29.25 21.40 32.61
CA ARG A 323 -28.72 20.12 33.09
C ARG A 323 -27.81 19.51 32.03
N ALA A 324 -26.57 19.24 32.44
CA ALA A 324 -25.54 18.72 31.56
C ALA A 324 -25.92 17.35 30.95
N GLY A 325 -25.36 17.08 29.78
CA GLY A 325 -25.28 15.75 29.19
C GLY A 325 -23.95 15.06 29.53
N SER A 326 -23.64 14.02 28.77
CA SER A 326 -22.40 13.27 28.86
C SER A 326 -22.06 12.62 27.51
N MET A 327 -20.81 12.21 27.35
CA MET A 327 -20.38 11.46 26.17
C MET A 327 -19.67 10.15 26.56
N LEU A 328 -19.77 9.16 25.69
CA LEU A 328 -19.00 7.92 25.75
C LEU A 328 -18.19 7.79 24.46
N VAL A 329 -16.90 8.09 24.53
CA VAL A 329 -15.98 8.06 23.38
C VAL A 329 -15.26 6.72 23.34
N ILE A 330 -15.30 6.02 22.21
CA ILE A 330 -14.62 4.74 22.02
C ILE A 330 -13.69 4.86 20.81
N VAL A 331 -12.38 4.81 21.05
CA VAL A 331 -11.36 4.93 20.00
C VAL A 331 -10.75 3.57 19.69
N GLN A 332 -10.70 3.21 18.40
CA GLN A 332 -10.04 2.02 17.89
C GLN A 332 -8.96 2.40 16.86
N PRO A 333 -7.71 1.91 16.99
CA PRO A 333 -7.15 1.24 18.16
C PRO A 333 -6.94 2.20 19.34
N SER A 334 -7.20 1.74 20.56
CA SER A 334 -7.11 2.54 21.78
C SER A 334 -5.69 3.02 22.11
N GLY A 335 -5.56 3.93 23.06
CA GLY A 335 -4.32 4.65 23.35
C GLY A 335 -4.16 5.93 22.52
N ALA A 336 -5.27 6.60 22.18
CA ALA A 336 -5.29 7.92 21.56
C ALA A 336 -5.59 9.00 22.62
N GLU A 337 -4.99 10.18 22.50
CA GLU A 337 -5.39 11.37 23.24
C GLU A 337 -6.73 11.90 22.70
N VAL A 338 -7.67 12.21 23.59
CA VAL A 338 -8.99 12.76 23.24
C VAL A 338 -9.07 14.20 23.70
N ILE A 339 -9.49 15.08 22.79
CA ILE A 339 -9.57 16.53 22.98
C ILE A 339 -11.02 16.96 22.71
N LEU A 340 -11.61 17.71 23.63
CA LEU A 340 -12.97 18.24 23.53
C LEU A 340 -12.90 19.78 23.58
N ASP A 341 -13.41 20.45 22.55
CA ASP A 341 -13.44 21.92 22.44
C ASP A 341 -12.07 22.55 22.74
N GLY A 342 -11.01 21.97 22.19
CA GLY A 342 -9.60 22.36 22.39
C GLY A 342 -8.96 21.90 23.71
N HIS A 343 -9.71 21.33 24.65
CA HIS A 343 -9.21 20.87 25.95
C HIS A 343 -8.89 19.37 25.93
N SER A 344 -7.63 19.00 26.24
CA SER A 344 -7.26 17.58 26.36
C SER A 344 -7.88 16.94 27.60
N LEU A 345 -8.51 15.79 27.39
CA LEU A 345 -9.10 14.92 28.41
C LEU A 345 -8.23 13.69 28.70
N GLY A 346 -7.03 13.63 28.12
CA GLY A 346 -6.08 12.52 28.28
C GLY A 346 -6.32 11.33 27.34
N VAL A 347 -5.68 10.20 27.66
CA VAL A 347 -5.54 9.06 26.73
C VAL A 347 -6.63 8.00 26.94
N ALA A 348 -7.46 7.79 25.92
CA ALA A 348 -8.50 6.78 25.88
C ALA A 348 -7.92 5.37 25.67
N GLN A 349 -7.58 4.70 26.79
CA GLN A 349 -7.13 3.29 26.80
C GLN A 349 -8.28 2.29 26.52
N GLY A 350 -9.53 2.75 26.59
CA GLY A 350 -10.77 2.03 26.30
C GLY A 350 -11.92 3.04 26.17
N PRO A 351 -13.18 2.63 26.42
CA PRO A 351 -14.31 3.56 26.47
C PRO A 351 -14.10 4.67 27.52
N LEU A 352 -14.01 5.91 27.06
CA LEU A 352 -13.82 7.11 27.88
C LEU A 352 -15.18 7.79 28.10
N LYS A 353 -15.67 7.80 29.35
CA LYS A 353 -16.86 8.58 29.70
C LYS A 353 -16.45 10.00 30.07
N ILE A 354 -17.03 10.98 29.38
CA ILE A 354 -16.94 12.41 29.69
C ILE A 354 -18.26 12.78 30.39
N ALA A 355 -18.18 13.26 31.63
CA ALA A 355 -19.32 13.70 32.42
C ALA A 355 -19.53 15.22 32.29
N ASP A 356 -20.70 15.68 32.73
CA ASP A 356 -21.02 17.10 32.95
C ASP A 356 -20.74 18.02 31.74
N VAL A 357 -20.98 17.48 30.54
CA VAL A 357 -20.79 18.19 29.27
C VAL A 357 -22.00 19.09 29.02
N PRO A 358 -21.84 20.39 28.72
CA PRO A 358 -22.97 21.25 28.38
C PRO A 358 -23.82 20.68 27.23
N PRO A 359 -25.14 20.90 27.21
CA PRO A 359 -25.95 20.61 26.03
C PRO A 359 -25.60 21.60 24.90
N GLY A 360 -25.36 21.09 23.70
CA GLY A 360 -24.82 21.94 22.63
C GLY A 360 -24.28 21.16 21.43
N ILE A 361 -23.41 21.81 20.66
CA ILE A 361 -22.59 21.21 19.61
C ILE A 361 -21.13 21.41 19.99
N HIS A 362 -20.34 20.35 19.91
CA HIS A 362 -18.96 20.29 20.36
C HIS A 362 -18.01 19.80 19.26
N GLU A 363 -16.75 20.22 19.33
CA GLU A 363 -15.67 19.63 18.55
C GLU A 363 -14.95 18.54 19.35
N LEU A 364 -14.96 17.32 18.83
CA LEU A 364 -14.22 16.20 19.38
C LEU A 364 -13.08 15.82 18.43
N THR A 365 -11.86 15.85 18.94
CA THR A 365 -10.63 15.45 18.23
C THR A 365 -9.99 14.24 18.93
N ALA A 366 -9.38 13.35 18.14
CA ALA A 366 -8.59 12.22 18.61
C ALA A 366 -7.24 12.17 17.89
N VAL A 367 -6.15 12.11 18.66
CA VAL A 367 -4.76 12.14 18.17
C VAL A 367 -4.00 10.93 18.70
N LYS A 368 -3.15 10.33 17.85
CA LYS A 368 -2.29 9.20 18.26
C LYS A 368 -1.06 9.10 17.38
N ASP A 369 0.11 8.92 17.98
CA ASP A 369 1.37 8.74 17.26
C ASP A 369 1.30 7.60 16.25
N GLY A 370 1.68 7.87 15.00
CA GLY A 370 1.60 6.91 13.88
C GLY A 370 0.20 6.73 13.29
N TYR A 371 -0.77 7.57 13.62
CA TYR A 371 -2.12 7.57 13.06
C TYR A 371 -2.51 8.96 12.56
N VAL A 372 -3.34 9.01 11.53
CA VAL A 372 -3.94 10.26 11.03
C VAL A 372 -4.91 10.78 12.10
N SER A 373 -4.80 12.06 12.45
CA SER A 373 -5.69 12.70 13.41
C SER A 373 -7.13 12.75 12.90
N TRP A 374 -8.08 12.54 13.81
CA TRP A 374 -9.51 12.57 13.52
C TRP A 374 -10.15 13.75 14.25
N SER A 375 -11.00 14.53 13.58
CA SER A 375 -11.86 15.54 14.21
C SER A 375 -13.28 15.44 13.69
N ARG A 376 -14.24 15.79 14.55
CA ARG A 376 -15.64 16.07 14.21
C ARG A 376 -16.12 17.29 15.00
N SER A 377 -16.41 18.39 14.28
CA SER A 377 -16.91 19.67 14.82
C SER A 377 -18.42 19.76 15.04
N ASN A 378 -19.16 18.65 14.88
CA ASN A 378 -20.62 18.62 14.98
C ASN A 378 -21.18 17.55 15.95
N VAL A 379 -20.48 17.25 17.04
CA VAL A 379 -20.97 16.31 18.06
C VAL A 379 -22.04 16.99 18.90
N LYS A 380 -23.32 16.66 18.66
CA LYS A 380 -24.44 17.22 19.41
C LYS A 380 -24.63 16.48 20.75
N VAL A 381 -24.62 17.20 21.86
CA VAL A 381 -24.86 16.69 23.21
C VAL A 381 -26.25 17.12 23.69
N GLN A 382 -26.97 16.21 24.36
CA GLN A 382 -28.32 16.42 24.88
C GLN A 382 -28.33 16.34 26.42
N ARG A 383 -29.17 17.19 27.05
CA ARG A 383 -29.40 17.22 28.50
C ARG A 383 -29.71 15.81 29.05
N GLU A 384 -29.11 15.47 30.19
CA GLU A 384 -29.31 14.20 30.93
C GLU A 384 -29.03 12.90 30.14
N ARG A 385 -28.48 12.98 28.91
CA ARG A 385 -28.21 11.82 28.04
C ARG A 385 -26.71 11.51 27.95
N THR A 386 -26.39 10.29 27.50
CA THR A 386 -25.02 9.89 27.15
C THR A 386 -24.94 9.63 25.65
N GLU A 387 -24.33 10.55 24.91
CA GLU A 387 -24.11 10.41 23.47
C GLU A 387 -22.86 9.56 23.20
N THR A 388 -22.97 8.55 22.34
CA THR A 388 -21.87 7.59 22.10
C THR A 388 -21.16 7.89 20.78
N VAL A 389 -19.86 8.13 20.83
CA VAL A 389 -19.03 8.45 19.66
C VAL A 389 -18.01 7.35 19.42
N LEU A 390 -18.10 6.69 18.27
CA LEU A 390 -17.16 5.68 17.81
C LEU A 390 -16.14 6.33 16.86
N ILE A 391 -14.85 6.18 17.17
CA ILE A 391 -13.73 6.74 16.40
C ILE A 391 -12.85 5.59 15.91
N SER A 392 -12.59 5.54 14.61
CA SER A 392 -11.68 4.57 13.98
C SER A 392 -10.52 5.34 13.33
N LEU A 393 -9.33 5.23 13.90
CA LEU A 393 -8.13 5.92 13.42
C LEU A 393 -7.43 5.11 12.33
N GLN A 394 -7.08 5.78 11.23
CA GLN A 394 -6.28 5.18 10.16
C GLN A 394 -4.78 5.29 10.50
N PRO A 395 -3.97 4.23 10.35
CA PRO A 395 -2.53 4.32 10.53
C PRO A 395 -1.95 5.27 9.47
N GLN A 396 -1.06 6.15 9.90
CA GLN A 396 -0.32 7.04 9.00
C GLN A 396 0.79 6.22 8.35
N THR A 397 0.50 5.65 7.18
CA THR A 397 1.44 4.76 6.48
C THR A 397 2.71 5.50 6.09
N SER A 398 3.79 5.17 6.80
CA SER A 398 5.15 5.52 6.39
C SER A 398 5.64 4.67 5.22
N GLU A 399 4.91 3.66 4.75
CA GLU A 399 5.34 2.83 3.61
C GLU A 399 5.32 3.58 2.27
N THR A 400 6.17 3.12 1.35
CA THR A 400 6.29 3.55 -0.05
C THR A 400 6.58 2.34 -0.95
N ASN A 401 5.99 2.33 -2.14
CA ASN A 401 6.23 1.31 -3.16
C ASN A 401 7.33 1.77 -4.11
N VAL A 402 8.49 1.12 -4.05
CA VAL A 402 9.68 1.54 -4.80
C VAL A 402 9.98 0.54 -5.91
N ARG A 403 10.23 1.04 -7.12
CA ARG A 403 10.66 0.25 -8.28
C ARG A 403 12.00 0.74 -8.83
N ILE A 404 13.03 -0.09 -8.71
CA ILE A 404 14.41 0.23 -9.12
C ILE A 404 14.74 -0.43 -10.46
N TYR A 405 15.29 0.36 -11.39
CA TYR A 405 15.89 -0.08 -12.65
C TYR A 405 17.40 0.20 -12.59
N THR A 406 18.20 -0.56 -13.34
CA THR A 406 19.67 -0.58 -13.19
C THR A 406 20.37 -0.49 -14.53
N ASP A 407 21.47 0.26 -14.59
CA ASP A 407 22.35 0.34 -15.77
C ASP A 407 23.76 -0.15 -15.38
N PRO A 408 24.20 -1.32 -15.86
CA PRO A 408 23.49 -2.24 -16.74
C PRO A 408 22.40 -3.04 -15.98
N GLU A 409 21.53 -3.72 -16.73
CA GLU A 409 20.51 -4.62 -16.17
C GLU A 409 21.13 -5.83 -15.46
N GLY A 410 20.32 -6.54 -14.66
CA GLY A 410 20.74 -7.77 -13.98
C GLY A 410 21.54 -7.54 -12.69
N ALA A 411 21.56 -6.32 -12.15
CA ALA A 411 22.18 -6.06 -10.85
C ALA A 411 21.36 -6.67 -9.70
N ARG A 412 22.06 -7.30 -8.74
CA ARG A 412 21.50 -7.71 -7.45
C ARG A 412 21.41 -6.49 -6.54
N VAL A 413 20.30 -6.37 -5.81
CA VAL A 413 19.94 -5.17 -5.03
C VAL A 413 19.70 -5.54 -3.57
N TRP A 414 20.27 -4.75 -2.67
CA TRP A 414 20.03 -4.77 -1.23
C TRP A 414 19.58 -3.39 -0.75
N LEU A 415 18.64 -3.36 0.19
CA LEU A 415 18.25 -2.17 0.94
C LEU A 415 18.57 -2.39 2.42
N ASP A 416 19.34 -1.49 3.04
CA ASP A 416 19.75 -1.54 4.44
C ASP A 416 20.41 -2.89 4.84
N GLY A 417 21.09 -3.53 3.87
CA GLY A 417 21.73 -4.83 4.02
C GLY A 417 20.82 -6.05 3.81
N LYS A 418 19.50 -5.86 3.74
CA LYS A 418 18.54 -6.91 3.36
C LYS A 418 18.53 -7.08 1.83
N GLU A 419 18.69 -8.31 1.35
CA GLU A 419 18.58 -8.58 -0.08
C GLU A 419 17.13 -8.47 -0.56
N ILE A 420 16.92 -7.76 -1.66
CA ILE A 420 15.61 -7.61 -2.31
C ILE A 420 15.49 -8.60 -3.48
N GLY A 421 16.56 -8.75 -4.27
CA GLY A 421 16.61 -9.68 -5.40
C GLY A 421 17.51 -9.19 -6.53
N VAL A 422 17.18 -9.55 -7.77
CA VAL A 422 17.86 -9.09 -8.99
C VAL A 422 16.90 -8.27 -9.85
N ALA A 423 17.33 -7.09 -10.29
CA ALA A 423 16.57 -6.26 -11.20
C ALA A 423 16.70 -6.77 -12.64
N GLY A 424 15.59 -7.23 -13.23
CA GLY A 424 15.50 -7.57 -14.66
C GLY A 424 15.11 -6.37 -15.53
N PRO A 425 14.70 -6.61 -16.79
CA PRO A 425 14.24 -5.55 -17.70
C PRO A 425 13.06 -4.74 -17.15
N ASP A 426 12.16 -5.40 -16.41
CA ASP A 426 11.04 -4.75 -15.72
C ASP A 426 11.44 -4.05 -14.40
N GLY A 427 12.74 -4.00 -14.05
CA GLY A 427 13.24 -3.55 -12.75
C GLY A 427 12.92 -4.51 -11.60
N ILE A 428 13.05 -4.03 -10.38
CA ILE A 428 12.66 -4.74 -9.14
C ILE A 428 11.79 -3.85 -8.25
N GLY A 429 10.63 -4.37 -7.85
CA GLY A 429 9.65 -3.67 -6.99
C GLY A 429 9.64 -4.20 -5.56
N PHE A 430 9.52 -3.31 -4.58
CA PHE A 430 9.42 -3.64 -3.16
C PHE A 430 8.70 -2.53 -2.36
N ASN A 431 8.10 -2.89 -1.23
CA ASN A 431 7.68 -1.92 -0.21
C ASN A 431 8.83 -1.68 0.79
N THR A 432 8.96 -0.44 1.26
CA THR A 432 9.85 -0.03 2.35
C THR A 432 9.20 1.13 3.13
N GLU A 433 9.72 1.48 4.29
CA GLU A 433 9.42 2.76 4.93
C GLU A 433 9.92 3.94 4.07
N LYS A 434 9.35 5.13 4.26
CA LYS A 434 9.79 6.41 3.71
C LYS A 434 10.90 6.99 4.57
N GLY A 435 11.79 7.74 3.93
CA GLY A 435 12.98 8.29 4.55
C GLY A 435 14.22 7.91 3.75
N THR A 436 15.35 7.76 4.43
CA THR A 436 16.66 7.57 3.78
C THR A 436 17.26 6.21 4.10
N HIS A 437 17.59 5.47 3.04
CA HIS A 437 18.06 4.09 3.06
C HIS A 437 19.45 3.95 2.46
N ILE A 438 20.15 2.89 2.82
CA ILE A 438 21.41 2.48 2.19
C ILE A 438 21.09 1.46 1.09
N LEU A 439 21.11 1.94 -0.16
CA LEU A 439 20.98 1.08 -1.33
C LEU A 439 22.37 0.55 -1.73
N ARG A 440 22.50 -0.78 -1.82
CA ARG A 440 23.68 -1.44 -2.43
C ARG A 440 23.25 -2.22 -3.67
N MET A 441 24.08 -2.19 -4.70
CA MET A 441 23.83 -2.85 -5.98
C MET A 441 25.12 -3.47 -6.54
N GLU A 442 25.08 -4.67 -7.08
CA GLU A 442 26.21 -5.25 -7.82
C GLU A 442 25.79 -6.20 -8.94
N VAL A 443 26.54 -6.18 -10.04
CA VAL A 443 26.43 -7.18 -11.12
C VAL A 443 27.44 -8.29 -10.92
N ASN A 444 27.13 -9.48 -11.46
CA ASN A 444 28.09 -10.59 -11.49
C ASN A 444 29.21 -10.27 -12.51
N PRO A 445 30.47 -10.08 -12.10
CA PRO A 445 31.54 -9.68 -13.01
C PRO A 445 31.89 -10.77 -14.03
N ALA A 446 31.51 -12.04 -13.82
CA ALA A 446 31.66 -13.12 -14.80
C ALA A 446 30.52 -13.20 -15.83
N VAL A 447 29.59 -12.24 -15.82
CA VAL A 447 28.51 -12.06 -16.80
C VAL A 447 28.56 -10.64 -17.38
N THR A 448 28.72 -9.64 -16.51
CA THR A 448 28.79 -8.23 -16.87
C THR A 448 30.06 -7.59 -16.28
N PRO A 449 31.25 -7.91 -16.82
CA PRO A 449 32.52 -7.33 -16.37
C PRO A 449 32.60 -5.83 -16.67
N GLY A 450 33.60 -5.16 -16.08
CA GLY A 450 33.86 -3.73 -16.30
C GLY A 450 33.14 -2.77 -15.34
N TYR A 451 32.32 -3.25 -14.40
CA TYR A 451 31.60 -2.45 -13.40
C TYR A 451 32.00 -2.78 -11.96
N ARG A 452 31.89 -1.81 -11.04
CA ARG A 452 32.04 -2.02 -9.58
C ARG A 452 30.68 -2.02 -8.87
N PRO A 453 30.57 -2.67 -7.69
CA PRO A 453 29.43 -2.47 -6.80
C PRO A 453 29.20 -0.98 -6.50
N LEU A 454 27.93 -0.59 -6.45
CA LEU A 454 27.46 0.70 -5.98
C LEU A 454 26.96 0.56 -4.54
N GLN A 455 27.25 1.55 -3.70
CA GLN A 455 26.57 1.73 -2.43
C GLN A 455 26.34 3.23 -2.21
N VAL A 456 25.08 3.63 -2.02
CA VAL A 456 24.66 5.03 -1.91
C VAL A 456 23.59 5.18 -0.83
N SER A 457 23.48 6.40 -0.30
CA SER A 457 22.30 6.82 0.46
C SER A 457 21.25 7.31 -0.53
N ILE A 458 20.01 6.83 -0.41
CA ILE A 458 18.89 7.20 -1.30
C ILE A 458 17.66 7.50 -0.45
N SER A 459 16.82 8.45 -0.86
CA SER A 459 15.64 8.87 -0.09
C SER A 459 14.36 8.61 -0.86
N PHE A 460 13.39 7.95 -0.23
CA PHE A 460 12.07 7.66 -0.77
C PHE A 460 11.03 8.41 0.06
N ASN A 461 10.41 9.45 -0.51
CA ASN A 461 9.51 10.35 0.23
C ASN A 461 8.05 10.29 -0.26
N GLU A 462 7.83 9.79 -1.49
CA GLU A 462 6.52 9.71 -2.15
C GLU A 462 5.87 8.33 -1.91
N ASP A 463 4.58 8.18 -2.14
CA ASP A 463 3.86 6.90 -1.96
C ASP A 463 4.31 5.82 -2.96
N VAL A 464 4.72 6.25 -4.16
CA VAL A 464 5.25 5.39 -5.23
C VAL A 464 6.47 6.06 -5.85
N VAL A 465 7.62 5.39 -5.84
CA VAL A 465 8.88 5.89 -6.43
C VAL A 465 9.34 4.94 -7.53
N ASN A 466 9.55 5.45 -8.76
CA ASN A 466 9.85 4.62 -9.92
C ASN A 466 11.06 5.16 -10.70
N TYR A 467 12.14 4.38 -10.77
CA TYR A 467 13.39 4.74 -11.45
C TYR A 467 13.45 4.34 -12.93
N LYS A 468 12.31 4.05 -13.57
CA LYS A 468 12.28 3.59 -14.98
C LYS A 468 12.95 4.58 -15.94
N ASP A 469 12.65 5.86 -15.82
CA ASP A 469 13.17 6.91 -16.71
C ASP A 469 14.57 7.40 -16.30
N GLN A 470 15.04 7.04 -15.11
CA GLN A 470 16.40 7.30 -14.62
C GLN A 470 16.99 6.06 -13.92
N PRO A 471 17.38 5.00 -14.66
CA PRO A 471 17.97 3.80 -14.09
C PRO A 471 19.27 4.10 -13.32
N ILE A 472 19.43 3.45 -12.17
CA ILE A 472 20.56 3.71 -11.28
C ILE A 472 21.82 3.05 -11.86
N LYS A 473 22.79 3.89 -12.24
CA LYS A 473 23.98 3.47 -12.99
C LYS A 473 25.09 2.96 -12.08
N LEU A 474 25.55 1.73 -12.31
CA LEU A 474 26.73 1.20 -11.64
C LEU A 474 28.00 1.87 -12.21
N PRO A 475 29.01 2.18 -11.38
CA PRO A 475 30.20 2.86 -11.88
C PRO A 475 31.11 1.93 -12.67
N ILE A 476 31.65 2.42 -13.78
CA ILE A 476 32.58 1.69 -14.64
C ILE A 476 33.99 1.64 -14.00
N ILE A 477 34.66 0.49 -14.09
CA ILE A 477 36.06 0.24 -13.74
C ILE A 477 36.95 0.26 -15.00
N ASP A 478 36.42 -0.24 -16.12
CA ASP A 478 37.14 -0.44 -17.38
C ASP A 478 36.38 0.20 -18.54
N GLU A 479 36.65 1.49 -18.73
CA GLU A 479 36.06 2.30 -19.80
C GLU A 479 36.46 1.79 -21.20
N ALA A 480 37.64 1.19 -21.35
CA ALA A 480 38.09 0.65 -22.63
C ALA A 480 37.26 -0.56 -23.04
N PHE A 481 37.02 -1.50 -22.11
CA PHE A 481 36.16 -2.65 -22.38
C PHE A 481 34.72 -2.23 -22.67
N ILE A 482 34.11 -1.38 -21.83
CA ILE A 482 32.70 -0.97 -21.99
C ILE A 482 32.47 -0.16 -23.28
N ASN A 483 33.40 0.71 -23.67
CA ASN A 483 33.28 1.43 -24.95
C ASN A 483 33.46 0.50 -26.14
N ALA A 484 34.35 -0.51 -26.06
CA ALA A 484 34.43 -1.53 -27.10
C ALA A 484 33.13 -2.33 -27.25
N THR A 485 32.49 -2.74 -26.14
CA THR A 485 31.20 -3.47 -26.16
C THR A 485 30.15 -2.70 -26.96
N ARG A 486 29.97 -1.41 -26.66
CA ARG A 486 29.02 -0.53 -27.35
C ARG A 486 29.31 -0.31 -28.83
N LEU A 487 30.58 -0.34 -29.23
CA LEU A 487 31.01 -0.21 -30.63
C LEU A 487 30.71 -1.51 -31.40
N TYR A 488 31.03 -2.67 -30.82
CA TYR A 488 30.72 -3.98 -31.39
C TYR A 488 29.22 -4.25 -31.53
N GLU A 489 28.41 -3.83 -30.55
CA GLU A 489 26.93 -3.88 -30.62
C GLU A 489 26.35 -3.08 -31.81
N ARG A 490 27.13 -2.17 -32.39
CA ARG A 490 26.78 -1.37 -33.58
C ARG A 490 27.48 -1.85 -34.86
N GLY A 491 28.33 -2.87 -34.78
CA GLY A 491 29.17 -3.35 -35.88
C GLY A 491 30.41 -2.49 -36.16
N GLU A 492 30.78 -1.57 -35.26
CA GLU A 492 31.96 -0.68 -35.36
C GLU A 492 33.26 -1.44 -34.99
N ASN A 493 33.47 -2.59 -35.62
CA ASN A 493 34.40 -3.66 -35.22
C ASN A 493 35.87 -3.23 -35.12
N GLU A 494 36.39 -2.45 -36.07
CA GLU A 494 37.78 -1.96 -36.04
C GLU A 494 38.01 -0.95 -34.90
N GLU A 495 37.01 -0.14 -34.56
CA GLU A 495 37.09 0.78 -33.42
C GLU A 495 37.00 0.01 -32.09
N ALA A 496 36.13 -1.00 -32.01
CA ALA A 496 36.07 -1.91 -30.87
C ALA A 496 37.44 -2.57 -30.61
N LEU A 497 38.13 -3.10 -31.64
CA LEU A 497 39.50 -3.62 -31.51
C LEU A 497 40.48 -2.57 -30.96
N ALA A 498 40.42 -1.34 -31.46
CA ALA A 498 41.29 -0.24 -31.05
C ALA A 498 41.07 0.20 -29.58
N PHE A 499 39.91 -0.09 -28.98
CA PHE A 499 39.65 0.03 -27.55
C PHE A 499 40.06 -1.23 -26.76
N LEU A 500 39.77 -2.43 -27.26
CA LEU A 500 40.09 -3.70 -26.58
C LEU A 500 41.59 -3.89 -26.34
N ASP A 501 42.46 -3.38 -27.22
CA ASP A 501 43.90 -3.46 -26.99
C ASP A 501 44.37 -2.60 -25.80
N ARG A 502 43.60 -1.57 -25.42
CA ARG A 502 43.86 -0.70 -24.26
C ARG A 502 43.40 -1.31 -22.93
N VAL A 503 42.69 -2.44 -22.96
CA VAL A 503 42.24 -3.14 -21.75
C VAL A 503 43.44 -3.71 -21.01
N ASP A 504 43.64 -3.22 -19.78
CA ASP A 504 44.78 -3.51 -18.89
C ASP A 504 44.79 -5.00 -18.46
N PRO A 505 45.89 -5.75 -18.66
CA PRO A 505 46.04 -7.15 -18.24
C PRO A 505 45.70 -7.45 -16.77
N GLY A 506 45.82 -6.46 -15.88
CA GLY A 506 45.46 -6.60 -14.46
C GLY A 506 43.94 -6.53 -14.18
N ARG A 507 43.09 -6.29 -15.18
CA ARG A 507 41.63 -6.11 -15.00
C ARG A 507 40.86 -7.41 -15.11
N VAL A 508 39.78 -7.48 -14.33
CA VAL A 508 38.83 -8.60 -14.31
C VAL A 508 38.17 -8.80 -15.67
N SER A 509 38.03 -7.74 -16.46
CA SER A 509 37.50 -7.68 -17.85
C SER A 509 38.48 -8.13 -18.94
N TYR A 510 39.76 -8.37 -18.63
CA TYR A 510 40.75 -8.73 -19.64
C TYR A 510 40.52 -10.10 -20.32
N PRO A 511 40.08 -11.17 -19.61
CA PRO A 511 39.75 -12.44 -20.26
C PRO A 511 38.63 -12.28 -21.30
N GLU A 512 37.55 -11.59 -20.94
CA GLU A 512 36.40 -11.33 -21.80
C GLU A 512 36.75 -10.39 -22.96
N SER A 513 37.62 -9.39 -22.73
CA SER A 513 38.13 -8.55 -23.82
C SER A 513 38.89 -9.36 -24.88
N ARG A 514 39.63 -10.40 -24.48
CA ARG A 514 40.30 -11.32 -25.42
C ARG A 514 39.37 -12.36 -26.04
N ILE A 515 38.21 -12.71 -25.45
CA ILE A 515 37.13 -13.40 -26.20
C ILE A 515 36.71 -12.50 -27.36
N MET A 516 36.38 -11.26 -27.01
CA MET A 516 35.74 -10.30 -27.89
C MET A 516 36.62 -9.94 -29.09
N VAL A 517 37.93 -9.73 -28.87
CA VAL A 517 38.89 -9.55 -29.97
C VAL A 517 38.88 -10.75 -30.92
N VAL A 518 38.88 -11.99 -30.42
CA VAL A 518 38.92 -13.19 -31.26
C VAL A 518 37.63 -13.35 -32.08
N ASN A 519 36.46 -13.04 -31.50
CA ASN A 519 35.20 -13.01 -32.25
C ASN A 519 35.24 -11.99 -33.39
N ILE A 520 35.67 -10.76 -33.10
CA ILE A 520 35.78 -9.69 -34.12
C ILE A 520 36.79 -10.08 -35.22
N LEU A 521 37.93 -10.68 -34.87
CA LEU A 521 38.90 -11.17 -35.86
C LEU A 521 38.34 -12.30 -36.73
N ASN A 522 37.40 -13.12 -36.24
CA ASN A 522 36.69 -14.11 -37.05
C ASN A 522 35.73 -13.46 -38.04
N GLU A 523 34.92 -12.49 -37.60
CA GLU A 523 33.99 -11.73 -38.46
C GLU A 523 34.74 -10.98 -39.58
N LEU A 524 35.84 -10.31 -39.22
CA LEU A 524 36.74 -9.62 -40.16
C LEU A 524 37.63 -10.58 -40.99
N ARG A 525 37.54 -11.90 -40.74
CA ARG A 525 38.35 -12.97 -41.36
C ARG A 525 39.86 -12.86 -41.14
N ARG A 526 40.30 -12.02 -40.20
CA ARG A 526 41.70 -11.76 -39.80
C ARG A 526 42.26 -12.86 -38.90
N THR A 527 41.99 -14.12 -39.26
CA THR A 527 42.23 -15.30 -38.41
C THR A 527 43.71 -15.63 -38.16
N THR A 528 44.63 -15.01 -38.92
CA THR A 528 46.08 -15.07 -38.71
C THR A 528 46.56 -14.26 -37.50
N GLU A 529 45.77 -13.30 -37.00
CA GLU A 529 46.13 -12.45 -35.86
C GLU A 529 45.74 -13.07 -34.51
N ILE A 530 44.75 -13.98 -34.50
CA ILE A 530 44.24 -14.67 -33.31
C ILE A 530 45.34 -15.35 -32.46
N PRO A 531 46.36 -16.02 -33.03
CA PRO A 531 47.49 -16.54 -32.26
C PRO A 531 48.24 -15.49 -31.44
N ALA A 532 48.39 -14.25 -31.92
CA ALA A 532 49.06 -13.18 -31.17
C ALA A 532 48.24 -12.75 -29.93
N GLU A 533 46.90 -12.79 -30.03
CA GLU A 533 46.01 -12.52 -28.90
C GLU A 533 46.01 -13.64 -27.85
N PHE A 534 46.14 -14.89 -28.29
CA PHE A 534 46.44 -16.00 -27.38
C PHE A 534 47.83 -15.87 -26.73
N GLU A 535 48.86 -15.36 -27.44
CA GLU A 535 50.17 -15.04 -26.83
C GLU A 535 50.05 -13.94 -25.77
N LYS A 536 49.28 -12.86 -26.02
CA LYS A 536 48.97 -11.81 -25.01
C LYS A 536 48.31 -12.39 -23.76
N LEU A 537 47.34 -13.29 -23.93
CA LEU A 537 46.66 -13.98 -22.83
C LEU A 537 47.61 -14.93 -22.07
N PHE A 538 48.45 -15.70 -22.77
CA PHE A 538 49.42 -16.62 -22.16
C PHE A 538 50.62 -15.93 -21.49
N ALA A 539 50.85 -14.64 -21.74
CA ALA A 539 51.78 -13.85 -20.95
C ALA A 539 51.38 -13.80 -19.47
N GLN A 540 50.08 -13.95 -19.16
CA GLN A 540 49.61 -14.10 -17.79
C GLN A 540 49.91 -15.52 -17.24
N PRO A 541 50.63 -15.67 -16.12
CA PRO A 541 51.00 -16.98 -15.58
C PRO A 541 49.82 -17.91 -15.26
N ILE A 542 48.65 -17.33 -14.93
CA ILE A 542 47.42 -18.05 -14.60
C ILE A 542 46.81 -18.78 -15.81
N TYR A 543 46.93 -18.23 -17.03
CA TYR A 543 46.32 -18.80 -18.23
C TYR A 543 47.24 -19.73 -19.01
N ARG A 544 48.56 -19.59 -18.85
CA ARG A 544 49.61 -20.38 -19.54
C ARG A 544 49.44 -21.90 -19.43
N LYS A 545 48.83 -22.39 -18.34
CA LYS A 545 48.57 -23.83 -18.08
C LYS A 545 47.13 -24.28 -18.33
N ASN A 546 46.26 -23.44 -18.89
CA ASN A 546 44.88 -23.86 -19.21
C ASN A 546 44.91 -24.77 -20.47
N PRO A 547 44.47 -26.04 -20.39
CA PRO A 547 44.50 -26.95 -21.53
C PRO A 547 43.52 -26.55 -22.63
N VAL A 548 42.38 -25.92 -22.32
CA VAL A 548 41.38 -25.52 -23.33
C VAL A 548 41.89 -24.34 -24.16
N LEU A 549 42.55 -23.36 -23.51
CA LEU A 549 43.24 -22.28 -24.23
C LEU A 549 44.39 -22.83 -25.10
N ASN A 550 45.19 -23.76 -24.56
CA ASN A 550 46.29 -24.37 -25.32
C ASN A 550 45.77 -25.24 -26.50
N LEU A 551 44.59 -25.86 -26.37
CA LEU A 551 43.90 -26.57 -27.45
C LEU A 551 43.37 -25.60 -28.52
N ALA A 552 42.75 -24.49 -28.11
CA ALA A 552 42.26 -23.45 -29.02
C ALA A 552 43.40 -22.79 -29.81
N MET A 553 44.54 -22.49 -29.16
CA MET A 553 45.77 -22.03 -29.82
C MET A 553 46.26 -23.05 -30.86
N GLY A 554 46.29 -24.34 -30.52
CA GLY A 554 46.65 -25.42 -31.45
C GLY A 554 45.71 -25.57 -32.65
N TYR A 555 44.42 -25.27 -32.47
CA TYR A 555 43.46 -25.18 -33.57
C TYR A 555 43.70 -23.94 -34.45
N TRP A 556 43.77 -22.75 -33.85
CA TRP A 556 43.85 -21.48 -34.59
C TRP A 556 45.14 -21.33 -35.40
N THR A 557 46.27 -21.75 -34.85
CA THR A 557 47.54 -21.83 -35.58
C THR A 557 47.49 -22.72 -36.81
N ILE A 558 46.75 -23.85 -36.78
CA ILE A 558 46.53 -24.70 -37.97
C ILE A 558 45.68 -24.01 -39.03
N GLN A 559 44.70 -23.17 -38.63
CA GLN A 559 43.87 -22.42 -39.57
C GLN A 559 44.63 -21.23 -40.18
N ALA A 560 45.36 -20.48 -39.36
CA ALA A 560 46.24 -19.39 -39.77
C ALA A 560 47.32 -19.89 -40.75
N ALA A 561 47.98 -21.02 -40.45
CA ALA A 561 49.01 -21.61 -41.29
C ALA A 561 48.53 -22.13 -42.67
N ARG A 562 47.21 -22.20 -42.91
CA ARG A 562 46.62 -22.48 -44.24
C ARG A 562 46.46 -21.24 -45.10
N GLN A 563 46.56 -20.06 -44.51
CA GLN A 563 46.39 -18.74 -45.13
C GLN A 563 47.72 -17.96 -45.21
N ALA A 564 48.61 -18.23 -44.25
CA ALA A 564 49.97 -17.70 -44.13
C ALA A 564 50.93 -18.16 -45.24
N GLY A 565 52.02 -17.42 -45.43
CA GLY A 565 53.12 -17.83 -46.31
C GLY A 565 53.97 -18.97 -45.71
N ASN A 566 54.61 -19.81 -46.53
CA ASN A 566 55.30 -21.04 -46.10
C ASN A 566 56.21 -20.91 -44.85
N ALA A 567 56.94 -19.80 -44.69
CA ALA A 567 57.84 -19.60 -43.54
C ALA A 567 57.07 -19.27 -42.24
N GLU A 568 56.05 -18.42 -42.34
CA GLU A 568 55.13 -18.04 -41.27
C GLU A 568 54.25 -19.24 -40.84
N ALA A 569 53.77 -20.02 -41.82
CA ALA A 569 53.05 -21.26 -41.58
C ALA A 569 53.87 -22.28 -40.77
N VAL A 570 55.20 -22.34 -40.95
CA VAL A 570 56.08 -23.19 -40.12
C VAL A 570 56.17 -22.68 -38.67
N ASP A 571 56.35 -21.36 -38.44
CA ASP A 571 56.36 -20.78 -37.08
C ASP A 571 55.04 -21.04 -36.35
N LEU A 572 53.92 -20.70 -36.99
CA LEU A 572 52.57 -20.91 -36.47
C LEU A 572 52.33 -22.37 -36.08
N LEU A 573 52.65 -23.32 -36.96
CA LEU A 573 52.44 -24.74 -36.67
C LEU A 573 53.39 -25.28 -35.58
N VAL A 574 54.62 -24.77 -35.45
CA VAL A 574 55.50 -25.13 -34.32
C VAL A 574 54.90 -24.63 -33.01
N LYS A 575 54.50 -23.36 -32.92
CA LYS A 575 53.83 -22.77 -31.74
C LYS A 575 52.55 -23.51 -31.36
N GLY A 576 51.73 -23.85 -32.36
CA GLY A 576 50.53 -24.66 -32.19
C GLY A 576 50.82 -26.05 -31.63
N LEU A 577 51.84 -26.72 -32.16
CA LEU A 577 52.24 -28.05 -31.74
C LEU A 577 52.90 -28.08 -30.34
N GLU A 578 53.53 -26.99 -29.90
CA GLU A 578 53.95 -26.80 -28.50
C GLU A 578 52.77 -26.51 -27.56
N ALA A 579 51.77 -25.75 -28.02
CA ALA A 579 50.55 -25.53 -27.24
C ALA A 579 49.80 -26.86 -27.04
N LEU A 580 49.72 -27.70 -28.08
CA LEU A 580 49.07 -29.02 -27.99
C LEU A 580 49.81 -30.00 -27.07
N ASP A 581 51.15 -29.92 -26.97
CA ASP A 581 51.90 -30.65 -25.91
C ASP A 581 51.47 -30.18 -24.52
N ARG A 582 51.54 -28.85 -24.27
CA ARG A 582 51.14 -28.25 -22.97
C ARG A 582 49.69 -28.56 -22.62
N CYS A 583 48.81 -28.66 -23.62
CA CYS A 583 47.43 -29.10 -23.45
C CYS A 583 47.38 -30.50 -22.83
N VAL A 584 48.07 -31.48 -23.42
CA VAL A 584 48.12 -32.86 -22.91
C VAL A 584 48.78 -32.95 -21.53
N GLU A 585 49.81 -32.15 -21.26
CA GLU A 585 50.48 -32.08 -19.96
C GLU A 585 49.64 -31.45 -18.84
N SER A 586 48.59 -30.67 -19.16
CA SER A 586 47.79 -29.91 -18.19
C SER A 586 46.34 -30.40 -18.03
N MET A 587 46.00 -31.58 -18.53
CA MET A 587 44.63 -32.11 -18.47
C MET A 587 44.16 -32.47 -17.06
N ASP A 588 45.07 -32.63 -16.09
CA ASP A 588 44.71 -33.05 -14.74
C ASP A 588 43.90 -32.03 -13.92
N TYR A 589 43.73 -30.81 -14.43
CA TYR A 589 42.84 -29.79 -13.86
C TYR A 589 41.34 -30.01 -14.17
N PHE A 590 40.99 -30.93 -15.09
CA PHE A 590 39.62 -31.08 -15.62
C PHE A 590 38.84 -32.29 -15.04
N PRO A 591 37.50 -32.34 -15.19
CA PRO A 591 36.70 -33.56 -14.95
C PRO A 591 37.20 -34.77 -15.76
N ALA A 592 37.04 -35.99 -15.22
CA ALA A 592 37.68 -37.19 -15.77
C ALA A 592 37.10 -37.66 -17.13
N ASP A 593 35.83 -37.32 -17.34
CA ASP A 593 35.05 -37.40 -18.58
C ASP A 593 35.54 -36.37 -19.62
N GLU A 594 35.59 -35.08 -19.26
CA GLU A 594 36.07 -34.02 -20.15
C GLU A 594 37.54 -34.23 -20.59
N ARG A 595 38.39 -34.76 -19.69
CA ARG A 595 39.80 -35.10 -19.99
C ARG A 595 39.94 -35.96 -21.24
N GLN A 596 39.07 -36.95 -21.46
CA GLN A 596 39.21 -37.86 -22.61
C GLN A 596 38.95 -37.14 -23.94
N VAL A 597 37.92 -36.29 -23.96
CA VAL A 597 37.52 -35.52 -25.15
C VAL A 597 38.58 -34.46 -25.47
N LEU A 598 39.11 -33.76 -24.46
CA LEU A 598 40.22 -32.82 -24.63
C LEU A 598 41.49 -33.53 -25.11
N ALA A 599 41.86 -34.67 -24.51
CA ALA A 599 43.02 -35.47 -24.93
C ALA A 599 42.94 -35.89 -26.39
N LEU A 600 41.77 -36.38 -26.82
CA LEU A 600 41.62 -36.83 -28.20
C LEU A 600 41.70 -35.66 -29.19
N LYS A 601 41.04 -34.53 -28.91
CA LYS A 601 41.14 -33.31 -29.73
C LYS A 601 42.59 -32.82 -29.82
N ALA A 602 43.34 -32.81 -28.71
CA ALA A 602 44.74 -32.39 -28.69
C ALA A 602 45.64 -33.29 -29.57
N HIS A 603 45.50 -34.61 -29.46
CA HIS A 603 46.24 -35.56 -30.30
C HIS A 603 45.84 -35.44 -31.80
N TYR A 604 44.56 -35.24 -32.12
CA TYR A 604 44.09 -35.03 -33.49
C TYR A 604 44.76 -33.82 -34.18
N TYR A 605 44.71 -32.65 -33.53
CA TYR A 605 45.35 -31.45 -34.07
C TYR A 605 46.88 -31.60 -34.11
N SER A 606 47.48 -32.33 -33.17
CA SER A 606 48.93 -32.62 -33.18
C SER A 606 49.35 -33.45 -34.39
N GLY A 607 48.52 -34.41 -34.82
CA GLY A 607 48.70 -35.18 -36.04
C GLY A 607 48.66 -34.29 -37.28
N ILE A 608 47.60 -33.48 -37.42
CA ILE A 608 47.43 -32.54 -38.55
C ILE A 608 48.55 -31.51 -38.62
N ALA A 609 48.94 -30.88 -37.50
CA ALA A 609 50.04 -29.91 -37.48
C ALA A 609 51.38 -30.56 -37.87
N SER A 610 51.64 -31.79 -37.42
CA SER A 610 52.85 -32.54 -37.76
C SER A 610 52.91 -32.94 -39.25
N GLU A 611 51.77 -33.24 -39.87
CA GLU A 611 51.68 -33.49 -41.32
C GLU A 611 51.99 -32.23 -42.15
N LEU A 612 51.36 -31.10 -41.79
CA LEU A 612 51.57 -29.82 -42.46
C LEU A 612 53.03 -29.36 -42.31
N LEU A 613 53.60 -29.47 -41.10
CA LEU A 613 55.02 -29.20 -40.84
C LEU A 613 55.94 -30.10 -41.66
N PHE A 614 55.64 -31.39 -41.79
CA PHE A 614 56.45 -32.28 -42.63
C PHE A 614 56.32 -31.90 -44.12
N GLY A 615 55.14 -31.50 -44.59
CA GLY A 615 54.93 -31.01 -45.95
C GLY A 615 55.74 -29.76 -46.28
N LEU A 616 55.90 -28.84 -45.31
CA LEU A 616 56.62 -27.58 -45.48
C LEU A 616 58.14 -27.68 -45.23
N SER A 617 58.57 -28.51 -44.27
CA SER A 617 59.98 -28.59 -43.82
C SER A 617 60.75 -29.83 -44.30
N ALA A 618 60.04 -30.89 -44.71
CA ALA A 618 60.58 -32.24 -44.93
C ALA A 618 61.33 -32.88 -43.73
N GLU A 619 61.28 -32.30 -42.52
CA GLU A 619 62.03 -32.81 -41.38
C GLU A 619 61.42 -34.06 -40.75
N LYS A 620 62.23 -35.12 -40.61
CA LYS A 620 61.81 -36.41 -40.02
C LYS A 620 61.32 -36.31 -38.56
N LYS A 621 61.69 -35.25 -37.82
CA LYS A 621 61.20 -35.03 -36.44
C LYS A 621 59.68 -34.87 -36.38
N HIS A 622 59.10 -34.19 -37.37
CA HIS A 622 57.65 -34.00 -37.46
C HIS A 622 56.93 -35.29 -37.89
N VAL A 623 57.51 -36.09 -38.78
CA VAL A 623 56.97 -37.42 -39.14
C VAL A 623 56.85 -38.31 -37.90
N LYS A 624 57.90 -38.35 -37.06
CA LYS A 624 57.88 -39.11 -35.79
C LYS A 624 56.77 -38.61 -34.86
N LYS A 625 56.68 -37.30 -34.63
CA LYS A 625 55.67 -36.71 -33.73
C LYS A 625 54.24 -36.90 -34.26
N GLY A 626 54.03 -36.81 -35.57
CA GLY A 626 52.75 -37.09 -36.23
C GLY A 626 52.30 -38.53 -36.07
N VAL A 627 53.19 -39.51 -36.24
CA VAL A 627 52.87 -40.93 -35.95
C VAL A 627 52.51 -41.12 -34.48
N GLN A 628 53.31 -40.59 -33.54
CA GLN A 628 53.00 -40.71 -32.11
C GLN A 628 51.65 -40.06 -31.72
N ALA A 629 51.31 -38.92 -32.33
CA ALA A 629 50.02 -38.26 -32.15
C ALA A 629 48.86 -39.12 -32.69
N TRP A 630 48.99 -39.69 -33.89
CA TRP A 630 47.97 -40.56 -34.48
C TRP A 630 47.85 -41.92 -33.76
N GLU A 631 48.95 -42.55 -33.35
CA GLU A 631 48.96 -43.76 -32.51
C GLU A 631 48.15 -43.53 -31.22
N MET A 632 48.42 -42.42 -30.51
CA MET A 632 47.72 -42.04 -29.28
C MET A 632 46.25 -41.63 -29.52
N PHE A 633 45.96 -41.00 -30.66
CA PHE A 633 44.59 -40.67 -31.07
C PHE A 633 43.76 -41.94 -31.32
N PHE A 634 44.18 -42.85 -32.20
CA PHE A 634 43.40 -44.04 -32.51
C PHE A 634 43.28 -44.99 -31.30
N ALA A 635 44.31 -45.07 -30.45
CA ALA A 635 44.24 -45.84 -29.20
C ALA A 635 43.13 -45.34 -28.26
N ARG A 636 42.98 -44.01 -28.11
CA ARG A 636 41.93 -43.40 -27.28
C ARG A 636 40.56 -43.39 -27.95
N LEU A 637 40.48 -43.25 -29.26
CA LEU A 637 39.21 -43.28 -30.00
C LEU A 637 38.48 -44.61 -29.75
N ASN A 638 39.21 -45.73 -29.83
CA ASN A 638 38.68 -47.07 -29.61
C ASN A 638 38.14 -47.32 -28.19
N THR A 639 38.52 -46.49 -27.20
CA THR A 639 38.00 -46.57 -25.82
C THR A 639 36.86 -45.59 -25.53
N SER A 640 36.50 -44.73 -26.49
CA SER A 640 35.71 -43.53 -26.25
C SER A 640 34.75 -43.17 -27.42
N GLU A 641 34.47 -44.08 -28.37
CA GLU A 641 33.63 -43.76 -29.56
C GLU A 641 32.25 -43.17 -29.17
N GLU A 642 31.60 -43.66 -28.09
CA GLU A 642 30.30 -43.17 -27.63
C GLU A 642 30.33 -41.73 -27.09
N THR A 643 31.45 -41.26 -26.51
CA THR A 643 31.55 -39.95 -25.85
C THR A 643 31.94 -38.79 -26.76
N LEU A 644 32.16 -39.05 -28.05
CA LEU A 644 32.72 -38.09 -29.02
C LEU A 644 31.81 -37.72 -30.19
N GLY A 645 30.70 -38.45 -30.36
CA GLY A 645 29.78 -38.28 -31.48
C GLY A 645 30.31 -38.83 -32.81
N SER A 646 29.38 -39.16 -33.71
CA SER A 646 29.64 -39.77 -35.02
C SER A 646 30.66 -39.00 -35.86
N ASP A 647 30.65 -37.68 -35.77
CA ASP A 647 31.42 -36.81 -36.66
C ASP A 647 32.93 -36.85 -36.39
N TRP A 648 33.33 -36.99 -35.13
CA TRP A 648 34.73 -37.19 -34.77
C TRP A 648 35.21 -38.58 -35.19
N VAL A 649 34.37 -39.59 -35.04
CA VAL A 649 34.62 -40.96 -35.52
C VAL A 649 34.74 -41.01 -37.05
N ASN A 650 33.92 -40.26 -37.78
CA ASN A 650 33.96 -40.17 -39.25
C ASN A 650 35.18 -39.39 -39.75
N LYS A 651 35.54 -38.27 -39.10
CA LYS A 651 36.78 -37.53 -39.37
C LYS A 651 38.02 -38.39 -39.10
N ALA A 652 38.04 -39.12 -37.98
CA ALA A 652 39.10 -40.08 -37.64
C ALA A 652 39.34 -41.11 -38.75
N LYS A 653 38.28 -41.79 -39.20
CA LYS A 653 38.32 -42.84 -40.22
C LYS A 653 38.83 -42.31 -41.58
N LYS A 654 38.65 -41.01 -41.88
CA LYS A 654 39.25 -40.33 -43.05
C LYS A 654 40.77 -40.15 -42.91
N HIS A 655 41.27 -39.81 -41.72
CA HIS A 655 42.70 -39.55 -41.45
C HIS A 655 43.54 -40.80 -41.17
N GLN A 656 42.94 -41.99 -41.01
CA GLN A 656 43.69 -43.24 -40.84
C GLN A 656 44.67 -43.55 -41.99
N LYS A 657 44.39 -43.04 -43.20
CA LYS A 657 45.30 -43.11 -44.36
C LYS A 657 46.59 -42.29 -44.16
N ASN A 658 46.55 -41.26 -43.32
CA ASN A 658 47.67 -40.36 -43.10
C ASN A 658 48.70 -40.97 -42.13
N LEU A 659 48.25 -41.71 -41.11
CA LEU A 659 49.11 -42.54 -40.27
C LEU A 659 49.95 -43.50 -41.12
N VAL A 660 49.30 -44.30 -41.98
CA VAL A 660 49.96 -45.24 -42.90
C VAL A 660 50.93 -44.54 -43.86
N TYR A 661 50.63 -43.32 -44.30
CA TYR A 661 51.54 -42.51 -45.10
C TYR A 661 52.79 -42.07 -44.31
N LEU A 662 52.64 -41.64 -43.06
CA LEU A 662 53.75 -41.22 -42.21
C LEU A 662 54.61 -42.42 -41.73
N GLU A 663 54.02 -43.56 -41.42
CA GLU A 663 54.73 -44.81 -41.10
C GLU A 663 55.63 -45.23 -42.26
N LYS A 664 55.08 -45.24 -43.49
CA LYS A 664 55.85 -45.51 -44.72
C LYS A 664 56.96 -44.48 -44.98
N LYS A 665 56.84 -43.25 -44.47
CA LYS A 665 57.90 -42.21 -44.53
C LYS A 665 58.96 -42.37 -43.45
N LEU A 666 58.64 -43.02 -42.33
CA LEU A 666 59.61 -43.47 -41.31
C LEU A 666 60.31 -44.78 -41.70
N GLY A 667 59.73 -45.56 -42.62
CA GLY A 667 60.22 -46.89 -42.98
C GLY A 667 59.76 -47.98 -42.01
N ARG A 668 58.57 -47.81 -41.42
CA ARG A 668 57.83 -48.83 -40.66
C ARG A 668 56.81 -49.51 -41.57
#